data_AF-A0A1I4N131-F1
#
_entry.id   AF-A0A1I4N131-F1
#
_cell.length_a   1.000
_cell.length_b   1.000
_cell.length_c   1.000
_cell.angle_alpha   90.00
_cell.angle_beta   90.00
_cell.angle_gamma   90.00
#
_symmetry.space_group_name_H-M   'P 1'
#
loop_
_entity.id
_entity.type
_entity.pdbx_description
1 polymer ?
#
loop_
_entity_poly.entity_id
_entity_poly.type
_entity_poly.pdbx_seq_one_letter_code
_entity_poly.pdbx_strand_id
1 'polypeptide(L)'
;MNSAPSEAQPVRATIAIPLHNHAPWIGKQLDSLFAQWRPDFELLVVDDGSEDGGIDVVMDRLAARPDIAATVLRHGRSRSSALVDAFARYASAPVIIQADSDDISLPGRLDAILACFDRDPLCRLVSSNALRISESGIPMGIVDAVHGDRVVGWDDPIPVYWGALWYGATLAYHRSVFEAFPPMSAELCPYGFDLIAPARAGLLGTHHLLAQPLVGWRQHANNTHRRVGALSTGASAREHYAALDVMIKAQVVRDAIWLRDRSSMEDGPRIGAVIERCERQFMAHFETWARLRNQRDQADRDGTLANRPMNDAPLPDMPPVVTLPAARSWPVERRTPLAQALSRWPGFHEAEDIHIWTSRQVAALLRITVPDAVALALTLGGSPFLPQTRALVSINAGPEIEVVLPQSAHCVVEVPLRHGNDPLLPWTGLNLLSIRVPCADAPINRVPDCPDVRVLGAAIYALEPVVAREAGVPHLGSLMARIWEEQASWSLEPGPLTSIPGWLSEREMRLLYGCARVLEGPFLEMGAWVGRSTSVLARGIRDAGDRKQFVSAEIGPELQNYRHLGDEVHYCPPQGDGRSIGQVAAAVFESEIEPVLRKEGGVIGVLTRNLEALELLPFVTLHVGDFATAPDLGYGFIFNDCAHTAGEVEQSAPGLKALIGDRAVIMAAHDHCPEAEAAFRALFDVRESFCVDTLFVCRMRNRTEASHS
;
A
#
# COMPACT_ATOMS: atom_id res chain seq x y z
N MET A 1 8.66 27.19 -40.58
CA MET A 1 9.50 25.98 -40.47
C MET A 1 8.56 24.82 -40.21
N ASN A 2 8.43 23.89 -41.15
CA ASN A 2 7.68 22.65 -40.95
C ASN A 2 8.46 21.77 -39.97
N SER A 3 7.92 21.56 -38.77
CA SER A 3 8.37 20.49 -37.90
C SER A 3 8.05 19.15 -38.57
N ALA A 4 9.08 18.35 -38.82
CA ALA A 4 8.91 16.97 -39.26
C ALA A 4 7.99 16.22 -38.27
N PRO A 5 7.15 15.28 -38.74
CA PRO A 5 6.39 14.43 -37.84
C PRO A 5 7.38 13.68 -36.94
N SER A 6 7.17 13.77 -35.62
CA SER A 6 7.83 12.90 -34.64
C SER A 6 7.71 11.46 -35.14
N GLU A 7 8.82 10.75 -35.35
CA GLU A 7 8.78 9.31 -35.57
C GLU A 7 7.97 8.70 -34.42
N ALA A 8 6.83 8.07 -34.76
CA ALA A 8 6.01 7.41 -33.76
C ALA A 8 6.87 6.35 -33.09
N GLN A 9 6.97 6.39 -31.77
CA GLN A 9 7.70 5.37 -31.02
C GLN A 9 7.14 3.98 -31.37
N PRO A 10 7.99 2.99 -31.64
CA PRO A 10 7.51 1.65 -32.00
C PRO A 10 6.75 1.03 -30.84
N VAL A 11 5.57 0.45 -31.12
CA VAL A 11 4.76 -0.26 -30.13
C VAL A 11 5.53 -1.48 -29.63
N ARG A 12 5.79 -1.55 -28.33
CA ARG A 12 6.59 -2.61 -27.69
C ARG A 12 5.74 -3.78 -27.20
N ALA A 13 4.54 -3.50 -26.68
CA ALA A 13 3.66 -4.53 -26.15
C ALA A 13 2.19 -4.31 -26.51
N THR A 14 1.50 -5.41 -26.82
CA THR A 14 0.04 -5.48 -26.88
C THR A 14 -0.44 -6.11 -25.58
N ILE A 15 -1.23 -5.36 -24.81
CA ILE A 15 -1.92 -5.91 -23.63
C ILE A 15 -3.24 -6.51 -24.11
N ALA A 16 -3.37 -7.84 -24.03
CA ALA A 16 -4.49 -8.57 -24.58
C ALA A 16 -5.44 -9.06 -23.48
N ILE A 17 -6.70 -8.59 -23.51
CA ILE A 17 -7.73 -8.92 -22.54
C ILE A 17 -8.80 -9.79 -23.19
N PRO A 18 -8.92 -11.07 -22.81
CA PRO A 18 -10.11 -11.86 -23.10
C PRO A 18 -11.24 -11.46 -22.15
N LEU A 19 -12.40 -11.09 -22.69
CA LEU A 19 -13.57 -10.69 -21.92
C LEU A 19 -14.75 -11.61 -22.20
N HIS A 20 -15.32 -12.21 -21.15
CA HIS A 20 -16.59 -12.93 -21.24
C HIS A 20 -17.30 -12.92 -19.88
N ASN A 21 -18.36 -12.15 -19.75
CA ASN A 21 -19.20 -12.07 -18.56
C ASN A 21 -18.44 -11.74 -17.25
N HIS A 22 -17.51 -10.77 -17.32
CA HIS A 22 -16.71 -10.29 -16.19
C HIS A 22 -16.95 -8.79 -15.87
N ALA A 23 -18.15 -8.27 -16.11
CA ALA A 23 -18.53 -6.89 -15.78
C ALA A 23 -18.17 -6.46 -14.35
N PRO A 24 -18.31 -7.31 -13.31
CA PRO A 24 -17.95 -6.91 -11.93
C PRO A 24 -16.45 -6.65 -11.72
N TRP A 25 -15.57 -7.13 -12.60
CA TRP A 25 -14.12 -7.17 -12.38
C TRP A 25 -13.31 -6.41 -13.42
N ILE A 26 -13.77 -6.36 -14.67
CA ILE A 26 -13.02 -5.77 -15.79
C ILE A 26 -12.60 -4.32 -15.54
N GLY A 27 -13.43 -3.54 -14.84
CA GLY A 27 -13.07 -2.17 -14.44
C GLY A 27 -11.80 -2.13 -13.60
N LYS A 28 -11.67 -2.98 -12.58
CA LYS A 28 -10.48 -3.05 -11.72
C LYS A 28 -9.24 -3.55 -12.48
N GLN A 29 -9.42 -4.49 -13.40
CA GLN A 29 -8.32 -4.97 -14.22
C GLN A 29 -7.77 -3.84 -15.10
N LEU A 30 -8.65 -3.11 -15.79
CA LEU A 30 -8.26 -1.95 -16.60
C LEU A 30 -7.60 -0.86 -15.74
N ASP A 31 -8.19 -0.50 -14.61
CA ASP A 31 -7.65 0.51 -13.69
C ASP A 31 -6.22 0.12 -13.24
N SER A 32 -5.96 -1.16 -12.96
CA SER A 32 -4.63 -1.67 -12.58
C SER A 32 -3.59 -1.65 -13.70
N LEU A 33 -4.01 -1.84 -14.96
CA LEU A 33 -3.14 -1.73 -16.14
C LEU A 33 -2.86 -0.26 -16.46
N PHE A 34 -3.89 0.58 -16.41
CA PHE A 34 -3.87 1.99 -16.77
C PHE A 34 -2.93 2.82 -15.88
N ALA A 35 -2.67 2.35 -14.67
CA ALA A 35 -1.76 2.99 -13.72
C ALA A 35 -0.27 2.72 -13.99
N GLN A 36 0.04 1.69 -14.77
CA GLN A 36 1.38 1.37 -15.25
C GLN A 36 1.48 1.50 -16.77
N TRP A 37 0.54 2.23 -17.39
CA TRP A 37 0.44 2.39 -18.83
C TRP A 37 1.56 3.27 -19.39
N ARG A 38 2.05 2.93 -20.57
CA ARG A 38 3.07 3.69 -21.29
C ARG A 38 2.63 3.94 -22.74
N PRO A 39 3.09 5.04 -23.38
CA PRO A 39 2.69 5.37 -24.76
C PRO A 39 3.13 4.35 -25.83
N ASP A 40 4.09 3.48 -25.50
CA ASP A 40 4.59 2.41 -26.37
C ASP A 40 3.79 1.11 -26.23
N PHE A 41 2.63 1.14 -25.57
CA PHE A 41 1.69 0.03 -25.46
C PHE A 41 0.42 0.27 -26.27
N GLU A 42 -0.19 -0.84 -26.69
CA GLU A 42 -1.55 -0.86 -27.19
C GLU A 42 -2.40 -1.86 -26.42
N LEU A 43 -3.71 -1.60 -26.33
CA LEU A 43 -4.68 -2.47 -25.69
C LEU A 43 -5.48 -3.22 -26.76
N LEU A 44 -5.64 -4.53 -26.59
CA LEU A 44 -6.53 -5.36 -27.39
C LEU A 44 -7.54 -6.04 -26.46
N VAL A 45 -8.80 -5.63 -26.52
CA VAL A 45 -9.90 -6.29 -25.80
C VAL A 45 -10.69 -7.14 -26.78
N VAL A 46 -10.86 -8.42 -26.46
CA VAL A 46 -11.68 -9.34 -27.26
C VAL A 46 -12.84 -9.83 -26.40
N ASP A 47 -14.01 -9.25 -26.63
CA ASP A 47 -15.28 -9.66 -26.03
C ASP A 47 -15.84 -10.90 -26.74
N ASP A 48 -15.82 -12.04 -26.07
CA ASP A 48 -16.33 -13.31 -26.56
C ASP A 48 -17.84 -13.45 -26.33
N GLY A 49 -18.59 -12.40 -26.67
CA GLY A 49 -20.04 -12.35 -26.58
C GLY A 49 -20.56 -12.22 -25.14
N SER A 50 -20.07 -11.24 -24.37
CA SER A 50 -20.62 -10.94 -23.05
C SER A 50 -22.06 -10.41 -23.14
N GLU A 51 -22.86 -10.78 -22.14
CA GLU A 51 -24.27 -10.39 -21.97
C GLU A 51 -24.51 -9.62 -20.67
N ASP A 52 -23.48 -9.45 -19.83
CA ASP A 52 -23.56 -8.85 -18.49
C ASP A 52 -23.20 -7.36 -18.43
N GLY A 53 -23.00 -6.72 -19.59
CA GLY A 53 -22.61 -5.31 -19.70
C GLY A 53 -21.10 -5.05 -19.54
N GLY A 54 -20.25 -6.10 -19.48
CA GLY A 54 -18.80 -5.92 -19.30
C GLY A 54 -18.14 -5.10 -20.41
N ILE A 55 -18.67 -5.17 -21.63
CA ILE A 55 -18.19 -4.35 -22.76
C ILE A 55 -18.44 -2.86 -22.55
N ASP A 56 -19.57 -2.48 -21.93
CA ASP A 56 -19.90 -1.09 -21.67
C ASP A 56 -18.92 -0.49 -20.65
N VAL A 57 -18.55 -1.28 -19.64
CA VAL A 57 -17.51 -0.90 -18.66
C VAL A 57 -16.16 -0.64 -19.34
N VAL A 58 -15.78 -1.45 -20.33
CA VAL A 58 -14.55 -1.24 -21.12
C VAL A 58 -14.63 0.08 -21.89
N MET A 59 -15.75 0.33 -22.58
CA MET A 59 -15.93 1.54 -23.38
C MET A 59 -15.90 2.80 -22.51
N ASP A 60 -16.54 2.78 -21.33
CA ASP A 60 -16.54 3.88 -20.37
C ASP A 60 -15.13 4.21 -19.86
N ARG A 61 -14.35 3.17 -19.51
CA ARG A 61 -12.97 3.34 -19.05
C ARG A 61 -12.04 3.88 -20.14
N LEU A 62 -12.21 3.43 -21.38
CA LEU A 62 -11.45 3.93 -22.53
C LEU A 62 -11.84 5.37 -22.90
N ALA A 63 -13.11 5.74 -22.78
CA ALA A 63 -13.56 7.13 -23.00
C ALA A 63 -12.91 8.10 -22.01
N ALA A 64 -12.61 7.66 -20.78
CA ALA A 64 -11.88 8.44 -19.78
C ALA A 64 -10.35 8.48 -20.01
N ARG A 65 -9.82 7.68 -20.93
CA ARG A 65 -8.38 7.54 -21.24
C ARG A 65 -8.12 7.59 -22.75
N PRO A 66 -8.38 8.74 -23.42
CA PRO A 66 -8.22 8.87 -24.87
C PRO A 66 -6.76 8.77 -25.35
N ASP A 67 -5.80 8.79 -24.43
CA ASP A 67 -4.38 8.55 -24.68
C ASP A 67 -4.04 7.08 -24.96
N ILE A 68 -4.94 6.15 -24.64
CA ILE A 68 -4.72 4.71 -24.81
C ILE A 68 -5.12 4.28 -26.22
N ALA A 69 -4.13 3.81 -26.99
CA ALA A 69 -4.39 3.14 -28.26
C ALA A 69 -5.05 1.78 -27.99
N ALA A 70 -6.36 1.67 -28.24
CA ALA A 70 -7.13 0.47 -27.97
C ALA A 70 -7.87 -0.05 -29.21
N THR A 71 -7.83 -1.36 -29.41
CA THR A 71 -8.69 -2.11 -30.34
C THR A 71 -9.64 -2.97 -29.53
N VAL A 72 -10.94 -2.81 -29.77
CA VAL A 72 -11.99 -3.61 -29.12
C VAL A 72 -12.71 -4.44 -30.18
N LEU A 73 -12.65 -5.75 -30.01
CA LEU A 73 -13.30 -6.73 -30.89
C LEU A 73 -14.44 -7.39 -30.14
N ARG A 74 -15.57 -7.60 -30.80
CA ARG A 74 -16.74 -8.25 -30.22
C ARG A 74 -17.23 -9.38 -31.11
N HIS A 75 -17.38 -10.57 -30.53
CA HIS A 75 -18.03 -11.71 -31.15
C HIS A 75 -19.53 -11.70 -30.85
N GLY A 76 -20.35 -12.15 -31.81
CA GLY A 76 -21.81 -12.25 -31.61
C GLY A 76 -22.26 -13.43 -30.73
N ARG A 77 -21.35 -14.34 -30.39
CA ARG A 77 -21.55 -15.48 -29.46
C ARG A 77 -20.18 -15.95 -28.96
N SER A 78 -20.13 -16.61 -27.80
CA SER A 78 -18.89 -17.20 -27.30
C SER A 78 -18.34 -18.26 -28.26
N ARG A 79 -17.04 -18.17 -28.53
CA ARG A 79 -16.28 -19.09 -29.41
C ARG A 79 -15.10 -19.75 -28.70
N SER A 80 -14.77 -19.34 -27.47
CA SER A 80 -13.71 -19.85 -26.55
C SER A 80 -12.31 -19.97 -27.18
N SER A 81 -12.14 -20.82 -28.19
CA SER A 81 -10.94 -21.00 -29.01
C SER A 81 -10.54 -19.78 -29.86
N ALA A 82 -11.47 -18.89 -30.21
CA ALA A 82 -11.22 -17.78 -31.14
C ALA A 82 -10.44 -16.59 -30.53
N LEU A 83 -10.24 -16.57 -29.21
CA LEU A 83 -9.53 -15.49 -28.51
C LEU A 83 -8.05 -15.45 -28.91
N VAL A 84 -7.44 -16.61 -29.07
CA VAL A 84 -6.02 -16.79 -29.40
C VAL A 84 -5.74 -16.34 -30.84
N ASP A 85 -6.60 -16.73 -31.77
CA ASP A 85 -6.51 -16.31 -33.17
C ASP A 85 -6.67 -14.79 -33.29
N ALA A 86 -7.54 -14.19 -32.47
CA ALA A 86 -7.68 -12.74 -32.41
C ALA A 86 -6.40 -12.08 -31.89
N PHE A 87 -5.79 -12.60 -30.83
CA PHE A 87 -4.52 -12.06 -30.32
C PHE A 87 -3.41 -12.13 -31.38
N ALA A 88 -3.24 -13.29 -32.02
CA ALA A 88 -2.22 -13.47 -33.05
C ALA A 88 -2.44 -12.56 -34.28
N ARG A 89 -3.70 -12.29 -34.63
CA ARG A 89 -4.06 -11.52 -35.83
C ARG A 89 -4.06 -10.01 -35.63
N TYR A 90 -4.49 -9.53 -34.46
CA TYR A 90 -4.75 -8.11 -34.22
C TYR A 90 -3.72 -7.43 -33.31
N ALA A 91 -2.88 -8.19 -32.60
CA ALA A 91 -1.73 -7.60 -31.91
C ALA A 91 -0.70 -7.08 -32.92
N SER A 92 -0.32 -5.81 -32.78
CA SER A 92 0.66 -5.13 -33.63
C SER A 92 2.07 -5.06 -33.02
N ALA A 93 2.21 -5.34 -31.73
CA ALA A 93 3.49 -5.38 -31.02
C ALA A 93 4.22 -6.75 -31.04
N PRO A 94 5.57 -6.77 -30.90
CA PRO A 94 6.34 -8.02 -30.83
C PRO A 94 6.09 -8.82 -29.55
N VAL A 95 5.69 -8.16 -28.45
CA VAL A 95 5.34 -8.80 -27.19
C VAL A 95 3.83 -8.70 -26.97
N ILE A 96 3.19 -9.81 -26.57
CA ILE A 96 1.77 -9.87 -26.22
C ILE A 96 1.68 -10.27 -24.74
N ILE A 97 1.07 -9.44 -23.90
CA ILE A 97 0.91 -9.70 -22.47
C ILE A 97 -0.56 -10.03 -22.22
N GLN A 98 -0.86 -11.24 -21.74
CA GLN A 98 -2.23 -11.64 -21.45
C GLN A 98 -2.67 -11.09 -20.09
N ALA A 99 -3.83 -10.43 -20.07
CA ALA A 99 -4.42 -9.86 -18.86
C ALA A 99 -5.89 -10.28 -18.78
N ASP A 100 -6.16 -11.39 -18.09
CA ASP A 100 -7.51 -11.93 -17.95
C ASP A 100 -8.44 -10.90 -17.26
N SER A 101 -9.67 -10.79 -17.76
CA SER A 101 -10.60 -9.70 -17.41
C SER A 101 -11.11 -9.72 -15.97
N ASP A 102 -10.95 -10.84 -15.27
CA ASP A 102 -11.28 -11.05 -13.86
C ASP A 102 -10.13 -10.76 -12.91
N ASP A 103 -8.88 -10.65 -13.38
CA ASP A 103 -7.71 -10.54 -12.53
C ASP A 103 -7.31 -9.09 -12.21
N ILE A 104 -6.15 -8.94 -11.55
CA ILE A 104 -5.52 -7.65 -11.27
C ILE A 104 -4.04 -7.71 -11.67
N SER A 105 -3.58 -6.75 -12.46
CA SER A 105 -2.16 -6.61 -12.76
C SER A 105 -1.46 -5.89 -11.60
N LEU A 106 -0.57 -6.58 -10.90
CA LEU A 106 0.11 -5.99 -9.75
C LEU A 106 1.12 -4.91 -10.20
N PRO A 107 1.46 -3.95 -9.32
CA PRO A 107 2.43 -2.91 -9.64
C PRO A 107 3.76 -3.48 -10.15
N GLY A 108 4.31 -2.86 -11.20
CA GLY A 108 5.59 -3.24 -11.80
C GLY A 108 5.55 -4.44 -12.75
N ARG A 109 4.37 -5.06 -12.96
CA ARG A 109 4.20 -6.22 -13.85
C ARG A 109 4.74 -5.98 -15.26
N LEU A 110 4.30 -4.89 -15.90
CA LEU A 110 4.61 -4.65 -17.32
C LEU A 110 6.12 -4.43 -17.54
N ASP A 111 6.76 -3.65 -16.66
CA ASP A 111 8.21 -3.41 -16.73
C ASP A 111 9.03 -4.68 -16.46
N ALA A 112 8.66 -5.47 -15.45
CA ALA A 112 9.35 -6.71 -15.13
C ALA A 112 9.32 -7.72 -16.29
N ILE A 113 8.17 -7.83 -16.97
CA ILE A 113 8.00 -8.70 -18.15
C ILE A 113 8.88 -8.20 -19.31
N LEU A 114 8.83 -6.92 -19.64
CA LEU A 114 9.59 -6.37 -20.76
C LEU A 114 11.09 -6.43 -20.52
N ALA A 115 11.54 -6.25 -19.27
CA ALA A 115 12.94 -6.40 -18.90
C ALA A 115 13.47 -7.83 -19.15
N CYS A 116 12.63 -8.87 -19.13
CA CYS A 116 13.05 -10.21 -19.54
C CYS A 116 13.29 -10.31 -21.05
N PHE A 117 12.36 -9.82 -21.86
CA PHE A 117 12.51 -9.82 -23.32
C PHE A 117 13.68 -8.94 -23.79
N ASP A 118 13.94 -7.82 -23.12
CA ASP A 118 15.07 -6.93 -23.43
C ASP A 118 16.43 -7.56 -23.09
N ARG A 119 16.51 -8.29 -21.97
CA ARG A 119 17.76 -8.90 -21.50
C ARG A 119 18.14 -10.16 -22.26
N ASP A 120 17.17 -10.91 -22.77
CA ASP A 120 17.40 -12.16 -23.51
C ASP A 120 16.67 -12.15 -24.86
N PRO A 121 17.39 -11.91 -25.97
CA PRO A 121 16.81 -11.96 -27.33
C PRO A 121 16.22 -13.32 -27.72
N LEU A 122 16.60 -14.41 -27.02
CA LEU A 122 16.02 -15.74 -27.19
C LEU A 122 14.75 -15.95 -26.36
N CYS A 123 14.38 -15.01 -25.49
CA CYS A 123 13.16 -15.10 -24.70
C CYS A 123 11.93 -15.12 -25.61
N ARG A 124 11.15 -16.20 -25.48
CA ARG A 124 9.90 -16.39 -26.23
C ARG A 124 8.68 -16.35 -25.34
N LEU A 125 8.86 -16.53 -24.03
CA LEU A 125 7.76 -16.49 -23.09
C LEU A 125 8.27 -16.05 -21.71
N VAL A 126 7.46 -15.26 -21.03
CA VAL A 126 7.66 -14.88 -19.63
C VAL A 126 6.43 -15.34 -18.86
N SER A 127 6.62 -15.88 -17.66
CA SER A 127 5.54 -16.12 -16.72
C SER A 127 5.95 -15.76 -15.31
N SER A 128 4.98 -15.48 -14.45
CA SER A 128 5.24 -15.17 -13.04
C SER A 128 4.45 -16.05 -12.08
N ASN A 129 4.83 -16.05 -10.80
CA ASN A 129 3.94 -16.46 -9.72
C ASN A 129 2.71 -15.51 -9.64
N ALA A 130 1.74 -15.85 -8.79
CA ALA A 130 0.52 -15.05 -8.59
C ALA A 130 0.15 -14.92 -7.10
N LEU A 131 -0.38 -13.76 -6.74
CA LEU A 131 -1.09 -13.56 -5.48
C LEU A 131 -2.52 -14.07 -5.65
N ARG A 132 -2.95 -15.05 -4.87
CA ARG A 132 -4.32 -15.53 -4.92
C ARG A 132 -5.22 -14.50 -4.23
N ILE A 133 -6.26 -14.03 -4.91
CA ILE A 133 -7.22 -13.06 -4.36
C ILE A 133 -8.64 -13.63 -4.36
N SER A 134 -9.44 -13.21 -3.39
CA SER A 134 -10.86 -13.57 -3.30
C SER A 134 -11.66 -12.93 -4.44
N GLU A 135 -12.92 -13.32 -4.60
CA GLU A 135 -13.84 -12.70 -5.55
C GLU A 135 -13.95 -11.17 -5.38
N SER A 136 -13.86 -10.64 -4.15
CA SER A 136 -13.84 -9.20 -3.87
C SER A 136 -12.48 -8.54 -4.10
N GLY A 137 -11.42 -9.34 -4.27
CA GLY A 137 -10.06 -8.91 -4.51
C GLY A 137 -9.16 -8.94 -3.29
N ILE A 138 -9.60 -9.50 -2.16
CA ILE A 138 -8.81 -9.56 -0.92
C ILE A 138 -7.74 -10.66 -1.05
N PRO A 139 -6.47 -10.39 -0.70
CA PRO A 139 -5.40 -11.40 -0.71
C PRO A 139 -5.72 -12.61 0.17
N MET A 140 -5.44 -13.81 -0.35
CA MET A 140 -5.67 -15.10 0.33
C MET A 140 -4.40 -15.96 0.44
N GLY A 141 -3.25 -15.43 0.03
CA GLY A 141 -1.96 -16.11 0.00
C GLY A 141 -1.30 -16.07 -1.38
N ILE A 142 -0.10 -16.66 -1.49
CA ILE A 142 0.65 -16.74 -2.75
C ILE A 142 0.49 -18.14 -3.36
N VAL A 143 0.38 -18.18 -4.67
CA VAL A 143 0.51 -19.43 -5.43
C VAL A 143 1.99 -19.65 -5.71
N ASP A 144 2.58 -20.58 -4.94
CA ASP A 144 4.00 -20.93 -5.04
C ASP A 144 4.21 -22.01 -6.11
N ALA A 145 4.27 -21.56 -7.35
CA ALA A 145 4.51 -22.41 -8.51
C ALA A 145 6.01 -22.69 -8.66
N VAL A 146 6.84 -21.63 -8.68
CA VAL A 146 8.29 -21.72 -8.90
C VAL A 146 9.05 -21.19 -7.69
N HIS A 147 10.11 -21.91 -7.32
CA HIS A 147 10.87 -21.61 -6.11
C HIS A 147 11.98 -20.53 -6.28
N GLY A 148 12.19 -20.03 -7.50
CA GLY A 148 13.16 -18.97 -7.80
C GLY A 148 13.05 -18.56 -9.27
N ASP A 149 13.67 -17.44 -9.63
CA ASP A 149 13.73 -17.06 -11.05
C ASP A 149 14.46 -18.15 -11.82
N ARG A 150 13.88 -18.58 -12.94
CA ARG A 150 14.40 -19.70 -13.74
C ARG A 150 14.27 -19.39 -15.21
N VAL A 151 15.32 -19.70 -15.96
CA VAL A 151 15.25 -19.76 -17.43
C VAL A 151 15.11 -21.22 -17.82
N VAL A 152 14.02 -21.56 -18.49
CA VAL A 152 13.77 -22.87 -19.09
C VAL A 152 14.20 -22.78 -20.54
N GLY A 153 15.07 -23.69 -20.95
CA GLY A 153 15.57 -23.76 -22.32
C GLY A 153 15.13 -25.03 -23.02
N TRP A 154 15.64 -25.19 -24.23
CA TRP A 154 15.39 -26.35 -25.07
C TRP A 154 15.84 -27.70 -24.45
N ASP A 155 16.92 -27.73 -23.66
CA ASP A 155 17.44 -29.01 -23.16
C ASP A 155 16.71 -29.51 -21.90
N ASP A 156 15.96 -28.64 -21.24
CA ASP A 156 14.99 -29.05 -20.23
C ASP A 156 14.00 -30.04 -20.86
N PRO A 157 13.45 -31.02 -20.15
CA PRO A 157 12.29 -31.75 -20.64
C PRO A 157 11.25 -30.71 -21.02
N ILE A 158 10.95 -30.59 -22.31
CA ILE A 158 10.73 -29.28 -22.96
C ILE A 158 9.45 -28.56 -22.55
N PRO A 159 8.55 -29.20 -21.79
CA PRO A 159 8.31 -28.79 -20.39
C PRO A 159 8.03 -30.00 -19.46
N VAL A 160 8.85 -30.22 -18.41
CA VAL A 160 8.82 -31.47 -17.59
C VAL A 160 7.47 -31.69 -16.91
N TYR A 161 6.75 -30.62 -16.58
CA TYR A 161 5.43 -30.71 -16.00
C TYR A 161 4.54 -29.73 -16.75
N TRP A 162 3.70 -30.28 -17.60
CA TRP A 162 2.46 -29.59 -17.90
C TRP A 162 1.66 -29.61 -16.59
N GLY A 163 1.34 -28.42 -16.06
CA GLY A 163 0.85 -28.23 -14.69
C GLY A 163 1.93 -27.75 -13.69
N ALA A 164 1.45 -27.05 -12.65
CA ALA A 164 2.15 -26.37 -11.55
C ALA A 164 2.70 -24.95 -11.83
N LEU A 165 3.18 -24.61 -13.03
CA LEU A 165 3.92 -23.34 -13.24
C LEU A 165 3.21 -22.20 -13.98
N TRP A 166 2.11 -22.49 -14.69
CA TRP A 166 1.59 -21.59 -15.71
C TRP A 166 0.09 -21.39 -15.56
N TYR A 167 -0.28 -20.14 -15.28
CA TYR A 167 -1.66 -19.66 -15.32
C TYR A 167 -1.73 -18.72 -16.51
N GLY A 168 -2.70 -18.86 -17.43
CA GLY A 168 -2.78 -18.00 -18.61
C GLY A 168 -2.66 -16.50 -18.29
N ALA A 169 -3.32 -16.07 -17.22
CA ALA A 169 -3.23 -14.72 -16.68
C ALA A 169 -1.81 -14.23 -16.35
N THR A 170 -0.84 -15.11 -16.09
CA THR A 170 0.55 -14.73 -15.76
C THR A 170 1.48 -14.72 -16.97
N LEU A 171 1.00 -15.05 -18.16
CA LEU A 171 1.84 -15.25 -19.33
C LEU A 171 2.00 -13.98 -20.17
N ALA A 172 3.20 -13.82 -20.71
CA ALA A 172 3.51 -12.91 -21.81
C ALA A 172 4.33 -13.64 -22.87
N TYR A 173 4.05 -13.35 -24.13
CA TYR A 173 4.53 -14.09 -25.28
C TYR A 173 5.31 -13.18 -26.20
N HIS A 174 6.41 -13.68 -26.76
CA HIS A 174 6.91 -13.14 -28.01
C HIS A 174 6.01 -13.62 -29.16
N ARG A 175 5.71 -12.76 -30.13
CA ARG A 175 4.78 -13.07 -31.23
C ARG A 175 5.13 -14.34 -32.00
N SER A 176 6.43 -14.66 -32.12
CA SER A 176 6.87 -15.88 -32.82
C SER A 176 6.28 -17.18 -32.25
N VAL A 177 5.84 -17.21 -30.99
CA VAL A 177 5.15 -18.37 -30.38
C VAL A 177 3.82 -18.68 -31.08
N PHE A 178 3.18 -17.67 -31.68
CA PHE A 178 1.99 -17.84 -32.51
C PHE A 178 2.36 -18.13 -33.97
N GLU A 179 3.33 -17.40 -34.54
CA GLU A 179 3.60 -17.39 -35.99
C GLU A 179 4.44 -18.58 -36.49
N ALA A 180 5.29 -19.17 -35.65
CA ALA A 180 6.21 -20.23 -36.10
C ALA A 180 5.52 -21.59 -36.34
N PHE A 181 4.29 -21.76 -35.85
CA PHE A 181 3.56 -23.01 -35.88
C PHE A 181 2.22 -22.85 -36.59
N PRO A 182 1.62 -23.95 -37.08
CA PRO A 182 0.26 -23.91 -37.59
C PRO A 182 -0.73 -23.46 -36.50
N PRO A 183 -1.87 -22.90 -36.90
CA PRO A 183 -2.99 -22.65 -36.00
C PRO A 183 -3.35 -23.92 -35.21
N MET A 184 -3.76 -23.75 -33.95
CA MET A 184 -4.18 -24.87 -33.13
C MET A 184 -5.45 -25.51 -33.71
N SER A 185 -5.52 -26.84 -33.67
CA SER A 185 -6.77 -27.53 -34.00
C SER A 185 -7.77 -27.34 -32.87
N ALA A 186 -8.87 -26.62 -33.13
CA ALA A 186 -9.95 -26.45 -32.15
C ALA A 186 -10.61 -27.78 -31.75
N GLU A 187 -10.50 -28.82 -32.58
CA GLU A 187 -11.00 -30.17 -32.28
C GLU A 187 -10.06 -30.96 -31.36
N LEU A 188 -8.74 -30.74 -31.49
CA LEU A 188 -7.74 -31.46 -30.70
C LEU A 188 -7.32 -30.70 -29.45
N CYS A 189 -7.43 -29.38 -29.43
CA CYS A 189 -7.10 -28.56 -28.27
C CYS A 189 -8.14 -27.44 -28.11
N PRO A 190 -9.35 -27.77 -27.62
CA PRO A 190 -10.43 -26.79 -27.50
C PRO A 190 -10.19 -25.74 -26.40
N TYR A 191 -9.18 -25.93 -25.53
CA TYR A 191 -8.94 -25.09 -24.37
C TYR A 191 -7.52 -24.50 -24.38
N GLY A 192 -7.44 -23.20 -24.10
CA GLY A 192 -6.28 -22.48 -23.56
C GLY A 192 -4.96 -22.60 -24.33
N PHE A 193 -4.59 -21.55 -25.10
CA PHE A 193 -3.25 -21.47 -25.69
C PHE A 193 -2.13 -21.41 -24.65
N ASP A 194 -2.43 -20.88 -23.47
CA ASP A 194 -1.55 -20.85 -22.30
C ASP A 194 -1.00 -22.23 -21.93
N LEU A 195 -1.75 -23.29 -22.26
CA LEU A 195 -1.37 -24.67 -21.99
C LEU A 195 -0.31 -25.21 -22.97
N ILE A 196 -0.23 -24.67 -24.18
CA ILE A 196 0.73 -25.11 -25.22
C ILE A 196 1.90 -24.13 -25.36
N ALA A 197 1.66 -22.85 -25.09
CA ALA A 197 2.62 -21.77 -25.31
C ALA A 197 4.00 -22.01 -24.65
N PRO A 198 4.11 -22.53 -23.40
CA PRO A 198 5.42 -22.84 -22.80
C PRO A 198 6.23 -23.86 -23.61
N ALA A 199 5.57 -24.90 -24.13
CA ALA A 199 6.24 -25.90 -24.97
C ALA A 199 6.71 -25.30 -26.30
N ARG A 200 5.86 -24.48 -26.93
CA ARG A 200 6.23 -23.73 -28.15
C ARG A 200 7.37 -22.76 -27.90
N ALA A 201 7.38 -22.08 -26.76
CA ALA A 201 8.44 -21.15 -26.37
C ALA A 201 9.78 -21.87 -26.15
N GLY A 202 9.78 -23.00 -25.41
CA GLY A 202 10.97 -23.84 -25.25
C GLY A 202 11.48 -24.42 -26.57
N LEU A 203 10.57 -24.66 -27.53
CA LEU A 203 10.87 -25.02 -28.92
C LEU A 203 11.42 -23.85 -29.78
N LEU A 204 11.35 -22.61 -29.34
CA LEU A 204 11.80 -21.46 -30.15
C LEU A 204 12.93 -20.67 -29.50
N GLY A 205 13.23 -20.95 -28.23
CA GLY A 205 14.21 -20.23 -27.44
C GLY A 205 14.04 -20.53 -25.96
N THR A 206 13.94 -19.49 -25.15
CA THR A 206 13.87 -19.60 -23.69
C THR A 206 12.52 -19.13 -23.15
N HIS A 207 12.17 -19.69 -22.00
CA HIS A 207 11.05 -19.25 -21.18
C HIS A 207 11.58 -18.77 -19.83
N HIS A 208 11.33 -17.51 -19.50
CA HIS A 208 11.69 -16.91 -18.23
C HIS A 208 10.55 -17.01 -17.22
N LEU A 209 10.79 -17.71 -16.13
CA LEU A 209 9.92 -17.83 -14.96
C LEU A 209 10.37 -16.83 -13.91
N LEU A 210 9.48 -15.92 -13.50
CA LEU A 210 9.70 -14.96 -12.42
C LEU A 210 9.05 -15.45 -11.13
N ALA A 211 9.82 -15.58 -10.05
CA ALA A 211 9.30 -15.99 -8.74
C ALA A 211 8.49 -14.88 -8.05
N GLN A 212 8.66 -13.63 -8.47
CA GLN A 212 7.83 -12.53 -7.98
C GLN A 212 6.37 -12.73 -8.43
N PRO A 213 5.38 -12.53 -7.54
CA PRO A 213 3.99 -12.54 -7.96
C PRO A 213 3.68 -11.21 -8.65
N LEU A 214 3.27 -11.27 -9.92
CA LEU A 214 2.96 -10.07 -10.72
C LEU A 214 1.46 -9.95 -11.07
N VAL A 215 0.66 -10.93 -10.66
CA VAL A 215 -0.78 -10.98 -10.94
C VAL A 215 -1.55 -11.32 -9.67
N GLY A 216 -2.62 -10.58 -9.40
CA GLY A 216 -3.67 -10.95 -8.45
C GLY A 216 -4.66 -11.88 -9.14
N TRP A 217 -4.49 -13.19 -8.96
CA TRP A 217 -5.30 -14.23 -9.59
C TRP A 217 -6.59 -14.50 -8.81
N ARG A 218 -7.73 -14.10 -9.37
CA ARG A 218 -9.04 -14.12 -8.72
C ARG A 218 -9.62 -15.52 -8.65
N GLN A 219 -10.10 -15.87 -7.46
CA GLN A 219 -10.81 -17.11 -7.22
C GLN A 219 -12.31 -16.86 -7.14
N HIS A 220 -13.05 -17.47 -8.05
CA HIS A 220 -14.51 -17.43 -8.09
C HIS A 220 -15.07 -18.71 -8.73
N ALA A 221 -16.36 -18.97 -8.55
CA ALA A 221 -16.96 -20.22 -9.00
C ALA A 221 -16.83 -20.44 -10.51
N ASN A 222 -16.80 -19.39 -11.32
CA ASN A 222 -16.81 -19.49 -12.78
C ASN A 222 -15.43 -19.58 -13.42
N ASN A 223 -14.33 -19.63 -12.66
CA ASN A 223 -12.99 -19.76 -13.24
C ASN A 223 -12.92 -20.97 -14.20
N THR A 224 -12.30 -20.79 -15.37
CA THR A 224 -12.24 -21.81 -16.43
C THR A 224 -11.67 -23.14 -15.94
N HIS A 225 -10.57 -23.12 -15.19
CA HIS A 225 -9.94 -24.34 -14.65
C HIS A 225 -10.92 -25.16 -13.79
N ARG A 226 -11.79 -24.51 -13.01
CA ARG A 226 -12.81 -25.19 -12.21
C ARG A 226 -13.94 -25.75 -13.06
N ARG A 227 -14.38 -24.98 -14.07
CA ARG A 227 -15.44 -25.41 -15.02
C ARG A 227 -15.03 -26.65 -15.82
N VAL A 228 -13.75 -26.79 -16.15
CA VAL A 228 -13.22 -28.00 -16.82
C VAL A 228 -12.88 -29.13 -15.84
N GLY A 229 -13.20 -28.98 -14.55
CA GLY A 229 -13.07 -30.03 -13.55
C GLY A 229 -11.71 -30.13 -12.88
N ALA A 230 -10.84 -29.12 -12.99
CA ALA A 230 -9.60 -29.09 -12.22
C ALA A 230 -9.91 -29.14 -10.72
N LEU A 231 -9.17 -29.95 -9.97
CA LEU A 231 -9.35 -30.20 -8.53
C LEU A 231 -10.66 -30.91 -8.15
N SER A 232 -11.52 -31.28 -9.12
CA SER A 232 -12.72 -32.06 -8.83
C SER A 232 -12.36 -33.53 -8.51
N THR A 233 -13.11 -34.13 -7.58
CA THR A 233 -12.99 -35.54 -7.25
C THR A 233 -13.94 -36.43 -8.05
N GLY A 234 -14.86 -35.84 -8.81
CA GLY A 234 -15.85 -36.56 -9.63
C GLY A 234 -15.21 -37.35 -10.77
N ALA A 235 -15.74 -38.55 -11.06
CA ALA A 235 -15.18 -39.42 -12.09
C ALA A 235 -15.20 -38.78 -13.50
N SER A 236 -16.30 -38.12 -13.89
CA SER A 236 -16.40 -37.42 -15.18
C SER A 236 -15.45 -36.24 -15.28
N ALA A 237 -15.29 -35.47 -14.22
CA ALA A 237 -14.39 -34.32 -14.20
C ALA A 237 -12.91 -34.75 -14.30
N ARG A 238 -12.52 -35.79 -13.55
CA ARG A 238 -11.16 -36.36 -13.63
C ARG A 238 -10.85 -36.92 -15.01
N GLU A 239 -11.80 -37.65 -15.62
CA GLU A 239 -11.64 -38.16 -16.98
C GLU A 239 -11.53 -37.05 -18.01
N HIS A 240 -12.41 -36.04 -17.93
CA HIS A 240 -12.37 -34.89 -18.82
C HIS A 240 -11.03 -34.15 -18.73
N TYR A 241 -10.58 -33.86 -17.50
CA TYR A 241 -9.30 -33.19 -17.29
C TYR A 241 -8.13 -34.01 -17.84
N ALA A 242 -8.09 -35.32 -17.57
CA ALA A 242 -7.06 -36.20 -18.15
C ALA A 242 -7.12 -36.27 -19.69
N ALA A 243 -8.30 -36.11 -20.30
CA ALA A 243 -8.43 -36.04 -21.75
C ALA A 243 -7.75 -34.78 -22.31
N LEU A 244 -7.85 -33.64 -21.61
CA LEU A 244 -7.17 -32.39 -21.95
C LEU A 244 -5.66 -32.57 -21.99
N ASP A 245 -5.09 -33.23 -20.96
CA ASP A 245 -3.66 -33.49 -20.89
C ASP A 245 -3.19 -34.27 -22.13
N VAL A 246 -3.89 -35.34 -22.50
CA VAL A 246 -3.57 -36.18 -23.67
C VAL A 246 -3.63 -35.37 -24.96
N MET A 247 -4.71 -34.61 -25.14
CA MET A 247 -4.95 -33.74 -26.29
C MET A 247 -3.80 -32.73 -26.48
N ILE A 248 -3.34 -32.13 -25.40
CA ILE A 248 -2.29 -31.11 -25.41
C ILE A 248 -0.93 -31.74 -25.71
N LYS A 249 -0.63 -32.90 -25.12
CA LYS A 249 0.60 -33.65 -25.46
C LYS A 249 0.63 -34.06 -26.94
N ALA A 250 -0.50 -34.43 -27.52
CA ALA A 250 -0.59 -34.71 -28.96
C ALA A 250 -0.25 -33.46 -29.79
N GLN A 251 -0.75 -32.28 -29.41
CA GLN A 251 -0.43 -31.04 -30.11
C GLN A 251 1.06 -30.67 -30.00
N VAL A 252 1.68 -30.84 -28.83
CA VAL A 252 3.12 -30.58 -28.65
C VAL A 252 3.99 -31.49 -29.53
N VAL A 253 3.64 -32.78 -29.65
CA VAL A 253 4.32 -33.71 -30.58
C VAL A 253 4.21 -33.21 -32.03
N ARG A 254 3.01 -32.76 -32.44
CA ARG A 254 2.79 -32.22 -33.79
C ARG A 254 3.61 -30.96 -34.05
N ASP A 255 3.69 -30.06 -33.08
CA ASP A 255 4.48 -28.83 -33.18
C ASP A 255 5.99 -29.13 -33.27
N ALA A 256 6.48 -30.11 -32.50
CA ALA A 256 7.88 -30.54 -32.57
C ALA A 256 8.24 -31.20 -33.91
N ILE A 257 7.35 -32.05 -34.46
CA ILE A 257 7.50 -32.63 -35.80
C ILE A 257 7.49 -31.53 -36.87
N TRP A 258 6.55 -30.58 -36.77
CA TRP A 258 6.44 -29.46 -37.70
C TRP A 258 7.74 -28.65 -37.77
N LEU A 259 8.36 -28.39 -36.62
CA LEU A 259 9.62 -27.67 -36.53
C LEU A 259 10.76 -28.50 -37.12
N ARG A 260 10.89 -29.78 -36.76
CA ARG A 260 11.91 -30.69 -37.33
C ARG A 260 11.92 -30.67 -38.86
N ASP A 261 10.74 -30.71 -39.46
CA ASP A 261 10.59 -30.78 -40.92
C ASP A 261 10.98 -29.46 -41.63
N ARG A 262 11.23 -28.38 -40.87
CA ARG A 262 11.59 -27.02 -41.36
C ARG A 262 12.92 -26.50 -40.83
N SER A 263 13.51 -27.18 -39.85
CA SER A 263 14.79 -26.80 -39.28
C SER A 263 15.96 -27.22 -40.17
N SER A 264 17.14 -26.69 -39.87
CA SER A 264 18.37 -27.09 -40.55
C SER A 264 18.71 -28.56 -40.28
N MET A 265 19.55 -29.17 -41.12
CA MET A 265 20.03 -30.54 -40.88
C MET A 265 20.80 -30.67 -39.56
N GLU A 266 21.39 -29.57 -39.05
CA GLU A 266 22.15 -29.53 -37.78
C GLU A 266 21.23 -29.60 -36.56
N ASP A 267 20.03 -29.02 -36.63
CA ASP A 267 19.04 -29.06 -35.54
C ASP A 267 18.28 -30.39 -35.45
N GLY A 268 18.23 -31.14 -36.56
CA GLY A 268 17.42 -32.36 -36.71
C GLY A 268 17.58 -33.39 -35.59
N PRO A 269 18.81 -33.81 -35.22
CA PRO A 269 19.02 -34.74 -34.10
C PRO A 269 18.52 -34.21 -32.75
N ARG A 270 18.68 -32.90 -32.52
CA ARG A 270 18.26 -32.24 -31.28
C ARG A 270 16.73 -32.26 -31.16
N ILE A 271 16.01 -31.97 -32.24
CA ILE A 271 14.54 -32.01 -32.30
C ILE A 271 14.02 -33.45 -32.22
N GLY A 272 14.74 -34.42 -32.79
CA GLY A 272 14.43 -35.84 -32.64
C GLY A 272 14.33 -36.28 -31.18
N ALA A 273 15.29 -35.88 -30.33
CA ALA A 273 15.28 -36.21 -28.91
C ALA A 273 14.09 -35.60 -28.14
N VAL A 274 13.63 -34.43 -28.56
CA VAL A 274 12.43 -33.76 -28.00
C VAL A 274 11.17 -34.54 -28.34
N ILE A 275 11.02 -34.91 -29.61
CA ILE A 275 9.87 -35.67 -30.09
C ILE A 275 9.75 -36.97 -29.30
N GLU A 276 10.84 -37.72 -29.16
CA GLU A 276 10.87 -38.99 -28.42
C GLU A 276 10.42 -38.83 -26.95
N ARG A 277 10.82 -37.72 -26.32
CA ARG A 277 10.42 -37.38 -24.96
C ARG A 277 8.94 -36.99 -24.87
N CYS A 278 8.45 -36.20 -25.81
CA CYS A 278 7.03 -35.81 -25.88
C CYS A 278 6.12 -37.02 -26.16
N GLU A 279 6.55 -37.95 -27.02
CA GLU A 279 5.83 -39.21 -27.29
C GLU A 279 5.72 -40.09 -26.04
N ARG A 280 6.81 -40.24 -25.27
CA ARG A 280 6.75 -40.94 -23.98
C ARG A 280 5.77 -40.30 -23.01
N GLN A 281 5.79 -38.97 -22.89
CA GLN A 281 4.83 -38.25 -22.05
C GLN A 281 3.39 -38.46 -22.52
N PHE A 282 3.13 -38.37 -23.82
CA PHE A 282 1.82 -38.63 -24.40
C PHE A 282 1.31 -40.02 -24.02
N MET A 283 2.12 -41.07 -24.20
CA MET A 283 1.72 -42.44 -23.86
C MET A 283 1.39 -42.61 -22.37
N ALA A 284 2.18 -42.01 -21.47
CA ALA A 284 1.91 -42.08 -20.03
C ALA A 284 0.58 -41.40 -19.64
N HIS A 285 0.25 -40.25 -20.23
CA HIS A 285 -1.02 -39.57 -19.96
C HIS A 285 -2.20 -40.29 -20.62
N PHE A 286 -1.98 -40.86 -21.81
CA PHE A 286 -2.98 -41.66 -22.51
C PHE A 286 -3.38 -42.89 -21.68
N GLU A 287 -2.41 -43.60 -21.07
CA GLU A 287 -2.71 -44.71 -20.17
C GLU A 287 -3.55 -44.27 -18.96
N THR A 288 -3.20 -43.13 -18.34
CA THR A 288 -3.95 -42.57 -17.21
C THR A 288 -5.39 -42.23 -17.61
N TRP A 289 -5.56 -41.51 -18.71
CA TRP A 289 -6.87 -41.18 -19.25
C TRP A 289 -7.70 -42.43 -19.60
N ALA A 290 -7.12 -43.41 -20.28
CA ALA A 290 -7.81 -44.65 -20.65
C ALA A 290 -8.33 -45.41 -19.42
N ARG A 291 -7.55 -45.44 -18.33
CA ARG A 291 -7.98 -46.02 -17.04
C ARG A 291 -9.12 -45.23 -16.41
N LEU A 292 -9.01 -43.90 -16.36
CA LEU A 292 -10.05 -43.03 -15.80
C LEU A 292 -11.36 -43.12 -16.60
N ARG A 293 -11.28 -43.23 -17.92
CA ARG A 293 -12.43 -43.45 -18.81
C ARG A 293 -13.14 -44.76 -18.51
N ASN A 294 -12.40 -45.86 -18.39
CA ASN A 294 -13.00 -47.15 -18.03
C ASN A 294 -13.64 -47.11 -16.63
N GLN A 295 -13.00 -46.43 -15.66
CA GLN A 295 -13.56 -46.24 -14.32
C GLN A 295 -14.85 -45.40 -14.35
N ARG A 296 -14.90 -44.33 -15.16
CA ARG A 296 -16.10 -43.51 -15.35
C ARG A 296 -17.23 -44.32 -15.97
N ASP A 297 -16.95 -45.06 -17.03
CA ASP A 297 -17.95 -45.91 -17.71
C ASP A 297 -18.47 -47.03 -16.81
N GLN A 298 -17.60 -47.60 -15.97
CA GLN A 298 -18.02 -48.57 -14.95
C GLN A 298 -18.91 -47.91 -13.90
N ALA A 299 -18.53 -46.74 -13.37
CA ALA A 299 -19.34 -46.02 -12.40
C ALA A 299 -20.74 -45.65 -12.96
N ASP A 300 -20.81 -45.31 -14.25
CA ASP A 300 -22.06 -45.05 -14.96
C ASP A 300 -22.95 -46.30 -15.02
N ARG A 301 -22.38 -47.44 -15.44
CA ARG A 301 -23.10 -48.72 -15.48
C ARG A 301 -23.58 -49.19 -14.11
N ASP A 302 -22.78 -48.98 -13.08
CA ASP A 302 -23.10 -49.35 -11.70
C ASP A 302 -24.09 -48.36 -11.05
N GLY A 303 -24.50 -47.30 -11.77
CA GLY A 303 -25.38 -46.25 -11.24
C GLY A 303 -24.76 -45.42 -10.12
N THR A 304 -23.44 -45.49 -9.96
CA THR A 304 -22.66 -44.77 -8.93
C THR A 304 -22.03 -43.49 -9.46
N LEU A 305 -22.17 -43.20 -10.75
CA LEU A 305 -21.74 -41.94 -11.34
C LEU A 305 -22.57 -40.81 -10.73
N ALA A 306 -21.94 -40.01 -9.86
CA ALA A 306 -22.57 -38.82 -9.34
C ALA A 306 -22.82 -37.85 -10.51
N ASN A 307 -24.08 -37.56 -10.82
CA ASN A 307 -24.53 -36.48 -11.71
C ASN A 307 -24.28 -35.10 -11.06
N ARG A 308 -23.07 -34.85 -10.58
CA ARG A 308 -22.68 -33.53 -10.10
C ARG A 308 -22.23 -32.68 -11.29
N PRO A 309 -22.59 -31.39 -11.34
CA PRO A 309 -22.00 -30.47 -12.31
C PRO A 309 -20.47 -30.50 -12.17
N MET A 310 -19.75 -30.23 -13.26
CA MET A 310 -18.26 -30.31 -13.36
C MET A 310 -17.49 -29.41 -12.37
N ASN A 311 -18.15 -28.72 -11.45
CA ASN A 311 -17.62 -27.64 -10.63
C ASN A 311 -18.03 -27.75 -9.16
N ASP A 312 -17.57 -28.79 -8.48
CA ASP A 312 -17.85 -29.04 -7.04
C ASP A 312 -16.70 -28.69 -6.10
N ALA A 313 -15.59 -28.14 -6.62
CA ALA A 313 -14.45 -27.73 -5.80
C ALA A 313 -14.79 -26.46 -5.00
N PRO A 314 -14.66 -26.47 -3.66
CA PRO A 314 -14.91 -25.28 -2.85
C PRO A 314 -13.94 -24.14 -3.19
N LEU A 315 -14.39 -22.90 -3.00
CA LEU A 315 -13.48 -21.75 -3.06
C LEU A 315 -12.55 -21.77 -1.83
N PRO A 316 -11.32 -21.25 -1.94
CA PRO A 316 -10.44 -21.12 -0.79
C PRO A 316 -11.05 -20.18 0.26
N ASP A 317 -10.92 -20.54 1.53
CA ASP A 317 -11.34 -19.67 2.64
C ASP A 317 -10.48 -18.41 2.74
N MET A 318 -11.07 -17.34 3.23
CA MET A 318 -10.37 -16.09 3.52
C MET A 318 -9.62 -16.20 4.86
N PRO A 319 -8.27 -16.08 4.88
CA PRO A 319 -7.52 -16.04 6.12
C PRO A 319 -7.90 -14.78 6.94
N PRO A 320 -7.75 -14.81 8.28
CA PRO A 320 -8.09 -13.65 9.11
C PRO A 320 -7.10 -12.50 8.87
N VAL A 321 -7.62 -11.27 8.79
CA VAL A 321 -6.78 -10.07 8.77
C VAL A 321 -6.10 -9.91 10.13
N VAL A 322 -4.76 -9.83 10.11
CA VAL A 322 -3.95 -9.67 11.31
C VAL A 322 -3.96 -8.19 11.71
N THR A 323 -4.51 -7.85 12.87
CA THR A 323 -4.54 -6.44 13.33
C THR A 323 -3.39 -6.17 14.29
N LEU A 324 -2.63 -5.10 14.04
CA LEU A 324 -1.54 -4.59 14.86
C LEU A 324 -1.99 -3.26 15.51
N PRO A 325 -2.45 -3.30 16.78
CA PRO A 325 -2.81 -2.11 17.55
C PRO A 325 -1.62 -1.20 17.86
N ALA A 326 -1.91 -0.03 18.45
CA ALA A 326 -0.91 0.86 19.02
C ALA A 326 -0.16 0.18 20.18
N ALA A 327 0.99 -0.39 19.86
CA ALA A 327 1.99 -0.87 20.81
C ALA A 327 3.37 -0.65 20.20
N ARG A 328 4.39 -0.55 21.05
CA ARG A 328 5.78 -0.43 20.58
C ARG A 328 6.20 -1.68 19.81
N SER A 329 5.93 -2.88 20.31
CA SER A 329 6.33 -4.11 19.61
C SER A 329 5.35 -5.25 19.89
N TRP A 330 5.05 -6.04 18.86
CA TRP A 330 4.20 -7.22 18.95
C TRP A 330 5.05 -8.49 18.80
N PRO A 331 5.42 -9.17 19.90
CA PRO A 331 6.18 -10.41 19.82
C PRO A 331 5.35 -11.53 19.17
N VAL A 332 6.01 -12.33 18.34
CA VAL A 332 5.47 -13.48 17.63
C VAL A 332 6.03 -14.74 18.29
N GLU A 333 5.45 -15.06 19.44
CA GLU A 333 5.75 -16.27 20.21
C GLU A 333 4.63 -17.30 20.06
N ARG A 334 4.94 -18.58 20.29
CA ARG A 334 3.94 -19.66 20.21
C ARG A 334 2.73 -19.35 21.09
N ARG A 335 1.52 -19.68 20.61
CA ARG A 335 0.23 -19.45 21.28
C ARG A 335 -0.16 -17.98 21.49
N THR A 336 0.65 -17.02 21.06
CA THR A 336 0.17 -15.63 21.00
C THR A 336 -0.95 -15.52 19.96
N PRO A 337 -1.93 -14.63 20.17
CA PRO A 337 -2.99 -14.39 19.18
C PRO A 337 -2.42 -14.01 17.80
N LEU A 338 -1.30 -13.27 17.78
CA LEU A 338 -0.62 -12.90 16.55
C LEU A 338 -0.04 -14.11 15.81
N ALA A 339 0.65 -15.00 16.52
CA ALA A 339 1.17 -16.24 15.93
C ALA A 339 0.06 -17.14 15.38
N GLN A 340 -1.03 -17.32 16.14
CA GLN A 340 -2.19 -18.11 15.71
C GLN A 340 -2.94 -17.50 14.51
N ALA A 341 -2.97 -16.16 14.42
CA ALA A 341 -3.56 -15.47 13.29
C ALA A 341 -2.69 -15.63 12.03
N LEU A 342 -1.37 -15.48 12.17
CA LEU A 342 -0.42 -15.67 11.08
C LEU A 342 -0.39 -17.13 10.59
N SER A 343 -0.44 -18.14 11.47
CA SER A 343 -0.41 -19.56 11.09
C SER A 343 -1.63 -20.03 10.28
N ARG A 344 -2.69 -19.21 10.20
CA ARG A 344 -3.84 -19.43 9.31
C ARG A 344 -3.61 -18.94 7.88
N TRP A 345 -2.56 -18.16 7.64
CA TRP A 345 -2.16 -17.76 6.30
C TRP A 345 -1.33 -18.87 5.63
N PRO A 346 -1.58 -19.19 4.35
CA PRO A 346 -0.79 -20.21 3.64
C PRO A 346 0.72 -19.93 3.70
N GLY A 347 1.48 -20.95 4.10
CA GLY A 347 2.94 -20.89 4.18
C GLY A 347 3.49 -20.37 5.52
N PHE A 348 2.65 -19.99 6.49
CA PHE A 348 3.11 -19.72 7.86
C PHE A 348 2.93 -20.95 8.73
N HIS A 349 3.92 -21.29 9.56
CA HIS A 349 3.96 -22.51 10.35
C HIS A 349 4.37 -22.21 11.80
N GLU A 350 3.67 -22.82 12.76
CA GLU A 350 4.09 -22.84 14.16
C GLU A 350 5.16 -23.92 14.37
N ALA A 351 6.33 -23.57 14.93
CA ALA A 351 7.33 -24.54 15.35
C ALA A 351 7.23 -24.86 16.85
N GLU A 352 7.68 -26.04 17.26
CA GLU A 352 7.39 -26.62 18.58
C GLU A 352 7.79 -25.75 19.78
N ASP A 353 8.83 -24.90 19.69
CA ASP A 353 9.38 -24.26 20.90
C ASP A 353 9.61 -22.74 20.88
N ILE A 354 9.49 -21.99 19.77
CA ILE A 354 9.99 -20.59 19.79
C ILE A 354 9.21 -19.54 18.95
N HIS A 355 9.06 -19.68 17.62
CA HIS A 355 8.54 -18.62 16.73
C HIS A 355 7.70 -19.13 15.54
N ILE A 356 7.04 -18.22 14.81
CA ILE A 356 6.40 -18.51 13.52
C ILE A 356 7.46 -18.55 12.42
N TRP A 357 7.47 -19.64 11.65
CA TRP A 357 8.31 -19.80 10.47
C TRP A 357 7.51 -19.57 9.20
N THR A 358 8.18 -18.99 8.22
CA THR A 358 7.64 -18.84 6.87
C THR A 358 8.18 -19.93 5.96
N SER A 359 7.34 -20.38 5.03
CA SER A 359 7.75 -21.00 3.78
C SER A 359 8.64 -20.05 2.98
N ARG A 360 9.21 -20.57 1.90
CA ARG A 360 10.06 -19.79 0.98
C ARG A 360 9.40 -18.51 0.51
N GLN A 361 8.08 -18.50 0.30
CA GLN A 361 7.36 -17.31 -0.08
C GLN A 361 6.00 -17.27 0.60
N VAL A 362 5.68 -16.15 1.23
CA VAL A 362 4.43 -15.96 1.97
C VAL A 362 3.87 -14.57 1.75
N ALA A 363 2.56 -14.43 1.92
CA ALA A 363 1.92 -13.14 2.05
C ALA A 363 0.86 -13.17 3.15
N ALA A 364 0.78 -12.10 3.94
CA ALA A 364 -0.24 -11.91 4.95
C ALA A 364 -0.78 -10.47 4.92
N LEU A 365 -2.07 -10.32 5.15
CA LEU A 365 -2.72 -9.02 5.19
C LEU A 365 -2.79 -8.51 6.62
N LEU A 366 -2.18 -7.35 6.83
CA LEU A 366 -2.05 -6.68 8.12
C LEU A 366 -2.93 -5.42 8.16
N ARG A 367 -3.67 -5.22 9.25
CA ARG A 367 -4.30 -3.95 9.60
C ARG A 367 -3.42 -3.26 10.64
N ILE A 368 -2.68 -2.23 10.23
CA ILE A 368 -1.87 -1.44 11.15
C ILE A 368 -2.74 -0.27 11.61
N THR A 369 -3.13 -0.24 12.88
CA THR A 369 -4.06 0.80 13.38
C THR A 369 -3.34 2.03 13.90
N VAL A 370 -2.01 2.06 13.80
CA VAL A 370 -1.18 3.21 14.18
C VAL A 370 -1.20 4.18 12.99
N PRO A 371 -1.95 5.29 13.06
CA PRO A 371 -2.18 6.15 11.90
C PRO A 371 -0.89 6.73 11.31
N ASP A 372 0.12 6.87 12.16
CA ASP A 372 1.37 7.57 11.86
C ASP A 372 2.55 6.62 11.57
N ALA A 373 2.30 5.32 11.50
CA ALA A 373 3.34 4.33 11.29
C ALA A 373 3.90 4.43 9.86
N VAL A 374 5.08 5.01 9.67
CA VAL A 374 5.75 5.18 8.36
C VAL A 374 6.51 3.95 7.88
N ALA A 375 6.76 2.99 8.77
CA ALA A 375 7.35 1.71 8.44
C ALA A 375 6.80 0.60 9.36
N LEU A 376 7.00 -0.65 8.96
CA LEU A 376 6.84 -1.80 9.83
C LEU A 376 8.24 -2.37 10.06
N ALA A 377 8.70 -2.36 11.31
CA ALA A 377 9.88 -3.09 11.73
C ALA A 377 9.52 -4.57 11.90
N LEU A 378 10.27 -5.45 11.23
CA LEU A 378 10.18 -6.90 11.40
C LEU A 378 11.44 -7.39 12.08
N THR A 379 11.27 -8.10 13.19
CA THR A 379 12.37 -8.86 13.81
C THR A 379 12.42 -10.24 13.17
N LEU A 380 13.42 -10.48 12.33
CA LEU A 380 13.55 -11.69 11.51
C LEU A 380 14.82 -12.47 11.89
N GLY A 381 14.71 -13.79 11.97
CA GLY A 381 15.85 -14.69 12.17
C GLY A 381 15.99 -15.70 11.03
N GLY A 382 17.24 -16.08 10.77
CA GLY A 382 17.58 -17.06 9.75
C GLY A 382 17.52 -18.48 10.29
N SER A 383 17.59 -19.44 9.37
CA SER A 383 17.76 -20.83 9.73
C SER A 383 18.98 -21.06 10.61
N PRO A 384 18.90 -21.92 11.65
CA PRO A 384 20.10 -22.41 12.34
C PRO A 384 20.98 -23.29 11.45
N PHE A 385 20.46 -23.78 10.31
CA PHE A 385 21.10 -24.76 9.42
C PHE A 385 21.71 -24.13 8.17
N LEU A 386 21.37 -22.88 7.86
CA LEU A 386 21.89 -22.17 6.71
C LEU A 386 22.71 -20.96 7.19
N PRO A 387 24.02 -20.89 6.88
CA PRO A 387 24.90 -19.86 7.42
C PRO A 387 24.55 -18.44 6.96
N GLN A 388 23.87 -18.27 5.82
CA GLN A 388 23.39 -16.99 5.31
C GLN A 388 22.10 -17.18 4.51
N THR A 389 20.97 -16.83 5.11
CA THR A 389 19.66 -16.86 4.45
C THR A 389 19.32 -15.44 3.97
N ARG A 390 18.98 -15.26 2.69
CA ARG A 390 18.58 -13.95 2.16
C ARG A 390 17.07 -13.90 2.03
N ALA A 391 16.45 -12.93 2.69
CA ALA A 391 15.04 -12.63 2.56
C ALA A 391 14.85 -11.32 1.79
N LEU A 392 13.79 -11.27 1.01
CA LEU A 392 13.28 -10.11 0.29
C LEU A 392 11.93 -9.81 0.92
N VAL A 393 11.81 -8.63 1.54
CA VAL A 393 10.60 -8.22 2.26
C VAL A 393 10.01 -7.01 1.60
N SER A 394 8.70 -7.01 1.39
CA SER A 394 7.98 -5.87 0.85
C SER A 394 6.61 -5.71 1.51
N ILE A 395 6.10 -4.48 1.44
CA ILE A 395 4.71 -4.17 1.82
C ILE A 395 3.99 -3.61 0.60
N ASN A 396 2.73 -4.03 0.40
CA ASN A 396 1.84 -3.56 -0.67
C ASN A 396 2.42 -3.73 -2.08
N ALA A 397 3.14 -4.84 -2.32
CA ALA A 397 3.85 -5.09 -3.57
C ALA A 397 4.82 -3.95 -3.98
N GLY A 398 5.31 -3.19 -3.00
CA GLY A 398 6.35 -2.19 -3.21
C GLY A 398 7.74 -2.80 -3.44
N PRO A 399 8.78 -1.95 -3.57
CA PRO A 399 10.16 -2.39 -3.72
C PRO A 399 10.56 -3.35 -2.61
N GLU A 400 11.22 -4.44 -2.99
CA GLU A 400 11.73 -5.42 -2.04
C GLU A 400 12.98 -4.89 -1.34
N ILE A 401 13.04 -5.08 -0.03
CA ILE A 401 14.24 -4.86 0.79
C ILE A 401 14.92 -6.20 1.00
N GLU A 402 16.15 -6.31 0.54
CA GLU A 402 16.99 -7.48 0.79
C GLU A 402 17.57 -7.43 2.20
N VAL A 403 17.39 -8.53 2.93
CA VAL A 403 17.80 -8.72 4.32
C VAL A 403 18.63 -9.98 4.41
N VAL A 404 19.83 -9.85 4.95
CA VAL A 404 20.68 -11.00 5.28
C VAL A 404 20.31 -11.47 6.68
N LEU A 405 19.61 -12.61 6.76
CA LEU A 405 19.18 -13.19 8.02
C LEU A 405 20.35 -13.91 8.70
N PRO A 406 20.70 -13.54 9.95
CA PRO A 406 21.81 -14.15 10.65
C PRO A 406 21.45 -15.58 11.11
N GLN A 407 22.44 -16.48 11.05
CA GLN A 407 22.32 -17.84 11.58
C GLN A 407 22.23 -17.80 13.10
N SER A 408 21.21 -18.47 13.68
CA SER A 408 21.02 -18.58 15.13
C SER A 408 20.92 -17.22 15.88
N ALA A 409 20.52 -16.16 15.18
CA ALA A 409 20.23 -14.84 15.75
C ALA A 409 19.07 -14.20 14.98
N HIS A 410 18.69 -12.98 15.37
CA HIS A 410 17.71 -12.17 14.66
C HIS A 410 18.26 -10.78 14.35
N CYS A 411 17.68 -10.15 13.34
CA CYS A 411 17.92 -8.77 12.95
C CYS A 411 16.58 -8.03 12.85
N VAL A 412 16.62 -6.70 12.91
CA VAL A 412 15.45 -5.86 12.68
C VAL A 412 15.59 -5.23 11.31
N VAL A 413 14.56 -5.35 10.49
CA VAL A 413 14.44 -4.65 9.21
C VAL A 413 13.23 -3.72 9.25
N GLU A 414 13.43 -2.45 8.92
CA GLU A 414 12.33 -1.51 8.73
C GLU A 414 11.88 -1.52 7.27
N VAL A 415 10.61 -1.85 7.04
CA VAL A 415 10.01 -1.88 5.71
C VAL A 415 9.05 -0.69 5.60
N PRO A 416 9.31 0.29 4.72
CA PRO A 416 8.48 1.47 4.58
C PRO A 416 7.02 1.13 4.29
N LEU A 417 6.13 1.74 5.05
CA LEU A 417 4.70 1.75 4.78
C LEU A 417 4.46 2.84 3.75
N ARG A 418 3.91 2.46 2.60
CA ARG A 418 3.43 3.42 1.62
C ARG A 418 2.08 3.93 2.11
N HIS A 419 2.11 5.01 2.88
CA HIS A 419 0.90 5.70 3.34
C HIS A 419 0.14 6.24 2.14
N GLY A 420 -1.04 5.69 1.95
CA GLY A 420 -1.95 6.04 0.87
C GLY A 420 -2.91 4.88 0.67
N ASN A 421 -4.19 5.20 0.45
CA ASN A 421 -5.03 4.27 -0.29
C ASN A 421 -4.36 4.19 -1.67
N ASP A 422 -3.55 3.17 -1.90
CA ASP A 422 -3.09 2.89 -3.26
C ASP A 422 -4.37 2.60 -4.05
N PRO A 423 -4.85 3.54 -4.89
CA PRO A 423 -6.12 3.37 -5.58
C PRO A 423 -6.05 2.19 -6.55
N LEU A 424 -4.84 1.66 -6.81
CA LEU A 424 -4.56 0.58 -7.73
C LEU A 424 -4.81 -0.79 -7.12
N LEU A 425 -4.90 -0.90 -5.78
CA LEU A 425 -5.11 -2.15 -5.09
C LEU A 425 -6.49 -2.19 -4.41
N PRO A 426 -7.29 -3.25 -4.59
CA PRO A 426 -8.66 -3.31 -4.07
C PRO A 426 -8.75 -3.54 -2.55
N TRP A 427 -7.62 -3.73 -1.85
CA TRP A 427 -7.54 -3.91 -0.40
C TRP A 427 -7.09 -2.63 0.33
N THR A 428 -7.58 -1.48 -0.12
CA THR A 428 -7.32 -0.16 0.48
C THR A 428 -7.50 -0.17 2.00
N GLY A 429 -6.56 0.44 2.74
CA GLY A 429 -6.57 0.47 4.20
C GLY A 429 -6.02 -0.79 4.89
N LEU A 430 -5.51 -1.76 4.12
CA LEU A 430 -4.80 -2.93 4.62
C LEU A 430 -3.40 -3.01 3.99
N ASN A 431 -2.46 -3.64 4.70
CA ASN A 431 -1.07 -3.75 4.31
C ASN A 431 -0.73 -5.21 3.98
N LEU A 432 -0.40 -5.49 2.72
CA LEU A 432 0.05 -6.81 2.28
C LEU A 432 1.54 -6.97 2.59
N LEU A 433 1.88 -7.66 3.68
CA LEU A 433 3.25 -8.09 3.96
C LEU A 433 3.59 -9.27 3.05
N SER A 434 4.68 -9.18 2.31
CA SER A 434 5.25 -10.29 1.55
C SER A 434 6.68 -10.56 2.00
N ILE A 435 7.00 -11.83 2.24
CA ILE A 435 8.36 -12.29 2.56
C ILE A 435 8.71 -13.39 1.56
N ARG A 436 9.83 -13.22 0.87
CA ARG A 436 10.38 -14.19 -0.08
C ARG A 436 11.80 -14.53 0.33
N VAL A 437 12.15 -15.80 0.35
CA VAL A 437 13.45 -16.30 0.80
C VAL A 437 13.98 -17.25 -0.28
N PRO A 438 14.57 -16.73 -1.37
CA PRO A 438 14.90 -17.53 -2.55
C PRO A 438 15.84 -18.71 -2.26
N CYS A 439 16.65 -18.66 -1.20
CA CYS A 439 17.58 -19.73 -0.85
C CYS A 439 16.99 -20.81 0.07
N ALA A 440 15.73 -20.69 0.50
CA ALA A 440 15.09 -21.63 1.41
C ALA A 440 14.82 -23.03 0.81
N ASP A 441 15.15 -23.25 -0.47
CA ASP A 441 15.08 -24.54 -1.17
C ASP A 441 16.22 -25.51 -0.82
N ALA A 442 17.18 -25.09 0.00
CA ALA A 442 18.37 -25.88 0.31
C ALA A 442 18.27 -26.95 1.44
N PRO A 443 17.13 -27.29 2.11
CA PRO A 443 17.10 -28.43 3.02
C PRO A 443 16.63 -29.71 2.30
N ILE A 444 17.62 -30.55 1.97
CA ILE A 444 17.61 -31.99 1.68
C ILE A 444 16.27 -32.72 2.01
N ASN A 445 15.45 -32.96 0.99
CA ASN A 445 14.46 -34.04 1.00
C ASN A 445 15.13 -35.35 0.53
N ARG A 446 15.66 -36.15 1.46
CA ARG A 446 16.10 -37.54 1.20
C ARG A 446 15.75 -38.53 2.32
N VAL A 447 14.69 -38.32 3.10
CA VAL A 447 14.22 -39.35 4.06
C VAL A 447 12.67 -39.44 4.04
N PRO A 448 12.09 -40.56 3.57
CA PRO A 448 10.63 -40.75 3.48
C PRO A 448 9.89 -40.79 4.82
N ASP A 449 10.59 -41.07 5.93
CA ASP A 449 9.96 -41.43 7.21
C ASP A 449 10.12 -40.37 8.32
N CYS A 450 10.52 -39.13 7.98
CA CYS A 450 10.59 -38.02 8.93
C CYS A 450 9.89 -36.78 8.33
N PRO A 451 8.61 -36.52 8.67
CA PRO A 451 7.80 -35.46 8.05
C PRO A 451 8.09 -34.06 8.60
N ASP A 452 8.98 -33.91 9.58
CA ASP A 452 9.31 -32.62 10.18
C ASP A 452 10.81 -32.49 10.38
N VAL A 453 11.43 -31.46 9.78
CA VAL A 453 12.35 -30.57 10.51
C VAL A 453 12.64 -29.28 9.73
N ARG A 454 11.77 -28.28 9.98
CA ARG A 454 11.95 -26.84 9.74
C ARG A 454 11.94 -26.41 8.26
N VAL A 455 10.86 -25.74 7.88
CA VAL A 455 10.74 -24.96 6.65
C VAL A 455 11.43 -23.60 6.90
N LEU A 456 12.56 -23.36 6.26
CA LEU A 456 13.56 -22.37 6.67
C LEU A 456 13.55 -21.09 5.82
N GLY A 457 12.36 -20.51 5.60
CA GLY A 457 12.28 -19.18 5.02
C GLY A 457 12.89 -18.15 5.99
N ALA A 458 12.03 -17.50 6.76
CA ALA A 458 12.40 -16.60 7.83
C ALA A 458 11.59 -16.94 9.08
N ALA A 459 12.23 -16.94 10.24
CA ALA A 459 11.53 -16.89 11.52
C ALA A 459 11.12 -15.46 11.81
N ILE A 460 9.85 -15.23 12.18
CA ILE A 460 9.33 -13.93 12.59
C ILE A 460 9.25 -13.91 14.11
N TYR A 461 9.98 -12.99 14.73
CA TYR A 461 10.08 -12.83 16.18
C TYR A 461 9.18 -11.71 16.71
N ALA A 462 9.01 -10.62 15.94
CA ALA A 462 8.18 -9.49 16.33
C ALA A 462 7.79 -8.64 15.11
N LEU A 463 6.69 -7.90 15.25
CA LEU A 463 6.24 -6.86 14.31
C LEU A 463 6.02 -5.55 15.09
N GLU A 464 6.61 -4.45 14.62
CA GLU A 464 6.57 -3.15 15.30
C GLU A 464 6.21 -2.04 14.29
N PRO A 465 5.05 -1.38 14.41
CA PRO A 465 4.75 -0.19 13.63
C PRO A 465 5.70 0.96 14.04
N VAL A 466 6.53 1.41 13.10
CA VAL A 466 7.49 2.50 13.31
C VAL A 466 6.83 3.82 12.96
N VAL A 467 6.64 4.69 13.94
CA VAL A 467 6.14 6.06 13.74
C VAL A 467 7.30 6.97 13.35
N ALA A 468 7.11 7.84 12.35
CA ALA A 468 8.11 8.83 11.99
C ALA A 468 8.45 9.68 13.20
N ARG A 469 9.68 9.57 13.70
CA ARG A 469 10.26 10.53 14.63
C ARG A 469 10.73 11.74 13.83
N GLU A 470 9.82 12.60 13.39
CA GLU A 470 10.21 14.00 13.21
C GLU A 470 10.54 14.52 14.61
N ALA A 471 11.79 14.94 14.83
CA ALA A 471 12.33 15.21 16.17
C ALA A 471 11.36 16.06 17.02
N GLY A 472 10.84 15.46 18.10
CA GLY A 472 10.14 16.16 19.18
C GLY A 472 8.67 16.56 18.96
N VAL A 473 8.05 16.35 17.78
CA VAL A 473 6.67 16.82 17.52
C VAL A 473 5.73 15.68 17.12
N PRO A 474 4.77 15.28 17.99
CA PRO A 474 3.83 14.20 17.67
C PRO A 474 2.77 14.64 16.66
N HIS A 475 2.18 13.67 15.96
CA HIS A 475 0.93 13.86 15.21
C HIS A 475 -0.22 14.25 16.14
N LEU A 476 -1.19 15.00 15.61
CA LEU A 476 -2.30 15.53 16.42
C LEU A 476 -3.24 14.43 16.89
N GLY A 477 -3.49 13.40 16.06
CA GLY A 477 -4.30 12.25 16.46
C GLY A 477 -3.70 11.49 17.66
N SER A 478 -2.39 11.24 17.61
CA SER A 478 -1.64 10.62 18.71
C SER A 478 -1.62 11.49 19.96
N LEU A 479 -1.44 12.81 19.82
CA LEU A 479 -1.52 13.76 20.93
C LEU A 479 -2.91 13.75 21.58
N MET A 480 -3.97 13.82 20.78
CA MET A 480 -5.36 13.80 21.27
C MET A 480 -5.68 12.50 22.00
N ALA A 481 -5.28 11.34 21.46
CA ALA A 481 -5.48 10.05 22.10
C ALA A 481 -4.80 10.01 23.48
N ARG A 482 -3.55 10.46 23.56
CA ARG A 482 -2.79 10.48 24.81
C ARG A 482 -3.38 11.45 25.84
N ILE A 483 -3.78 12.65 25.41
CA ILE A 483 -4.53 13.59 26.26
C ILE A 483 -5.81 12.94 26.78
N TRP A 484 -6.56 12.26 25.91
CA TRP A 484 -7.82 11.62 26.28
C TRP A 484 -7.66 10.43 27.22
N GLU A 485 -6.60 9.65 27.07
CA GLU A 485 -6.26 8.53 27.96
C GLU A 485 -5.84 9.05 29.34
N GLU A 486 -5.00 10.07 29.38
CA GLU A 486 -4.45 10.59 30.63
C GLU A 486 -5.44 11.51 31.37
N GLN A 487 -6.38 12.18 30.69
CA GLN A 487 -7.24 13.22 31.30
C GLN A 487 -8.07 12.73 32.50
N ALA A 488 -8.44 11.44 32.53
CA ALA A 488 -9.19 10.86 33.63
C ALA A 488 -8.41 10.86 34.96
N SER A 489 -7.08 10.98 34.89
CA SER A 489 -6.18 11.05 36.04
C SER A 489 -5.85 12.47 36.49
N TRP A 490 -6.29 13.50 35.74
CA TRP A 490 -5.90 14.89 36.00
C TRP A 490 -6.82 15.55 37.02
N SER A 491 -6.22 16.21 38.01
CA SER A 491 -6.89 17.04 39.01
C SER A 491 -6.87 18.52 38.59
N LEU A 492 -7.40 18.82 37.40
CA LEU A 492 -7.59 20.20 36.96
C LEU A 492 -8.87 20.75 37.60
N GLU A 493 -8.73 21.51 38.70
CA GLU A 493 -9.83 22.29 39.26
C GLU A 493 -9.97 23.63 38.50
N PRO A 494 -11.03 23.84 37.70
CA PRO A 494 -11.16 25.04 36.89
C PRO A 494 -11.37 26.32 37.72
N GLY A 495 -11.81 26.21 38.97
CA GLY A 495 -12.24 27.35 39.80
C GLY A 495 -11.22 28.48 39.91
N PRO A 496 -9.98 28.24 40.37
CA PRO A 496 -8.95 29.28 40.46
C PRO A 496 -8.56 29.86 39.08
N LEU A 497 -8.50 29.03 38.04
CA LEU A 497 -8.11 29.45 36.69
C LEU A 497 -9.21 30.27 35.98
N THR A 498 -10.48 29.92 36.20
CA THR A 498 -11.65 30.64 35.67
C THR A 498 -11.89 31.99 36.36
N SER A 499 -11.23 32.25 37.49
CA SER A 499 -11.29 33.55 38.18
C SER A 499 -10.43 34.63 37.50
N ILE A 500 -9.47 34.23 36.66
CA ILE A 500 -8.68 35.16 35.84
C ILE A 500 -9.52 35.58 34.63
N PRO A 501 -9.72 36.89 34.38
CA PRO A 501 -10.42 37.37 33.19
C PRO A 501 -9.76 36.85 31.90
N GLY A 502 -10.57 36.50 30.91
CA GLY A 502 -10.11 36.00 29.61
C GLY A 502 -11.19 35.14 28.95
N TRP A 503 -10.98 34.78 27.69
CA TRP A 503 -12.05 34.27 26.82
C TRP A 503 -12.00 32.77 26.52
N LEU A 504 -11.07 32.01 27.14
CA LEU A 504 -10.98 30.56 26.97
C LEU A 504 -12.12 29.77 27.65
N SER A 505 -12.75 28.87 26.89
CA SER A 505 -13.73 27.88 27.37
C SER A 505 -13.08 26.85 28.32
N GLU A 506 -13.89 26.17 29.14
CA GLU A 506 -13.37 25.07 29.99
C GLU A 506 -12.76 23.93 29.17
N ARG A 507 -13.32 23.63 27.99
CA ARG A 507 -12.80 22.57 27.11
C ARG A 507 -11.49 22.98 26.47
N GLU A 508 -11.36 24.25 26.09
CA GLU A 508 -10.14 24.81 25.52
C GLU A 508 -9.01 24.82 26.57
N MET A 509 -9.31 25.25 27.80
CA MET A 509 -8.35 25.20 28.90
C MET A 509 -7.88 23.78 29.20
N ARG A 510 -8.79 22.79 29.18
CA ARG A 510 -8.41 21.37 29.37
C ARG A 510 -7.48 20.87 28.27
N LEU A 511 -7.73 21.27 27.03
CA LEU A 511 -6.86 20.89 25.91
C LEU A 511 -5.49 21.54 26.02
N LEU A 512 -5.40 22.85 26.26
CA LEU A 512 -4.13 23.56 26.45
C LEU A 512 -3.33 23.01 27.65
N TYR A 513 -4.00 22.74 28.76
CA TYR A 513 -3.41 22.07 29.92
C TYR A 513 -2.83 20.69 29.52
N GLY A 514 -3.60 19.91 28.75
CA GLY A 514 -3.17 18.60 28.24
C GLY A 514 -1.95 18.69 27.33
N CYS A 515 -1.92 19.65 26.40
CA CYS A 515 -0.77 19.93 25.56
C CYS A 515 0.47 20.25 26.39
N ALA A 516 0.36 21.17 27.35
CA ALA A 516 1.44 21.53 28.26
C ALA A 516 1.94 20.35 29.12
N ARG A 517 1.03 19.47 29.53
CA ARG A 517 1.36 18.30 30.35
C ARG A 517 2.05 17.19 29.55
N VAL A 518 1.58 16.92 28.33
CA VAL A 518 1.98 15.75 27.52
C VAL A 518 3.19 16.04 26.61
N LEU A 519 3.28 17.25 26.04
CA LEU A 519 4.36 17.61 25.11
C LEU A 519 5.66 17.91 25.85
N GLU A 520 6.80 17.66 25.21
CA GLU A 520 8.14 17.86 25.80
C GLU A 520 8.52 19.36 25.90
N GLY A 521 7.89 20.22 25.09
CA GLY A 521 8.26 21.62 24.93
C GLY A 521 9.52 21.78 24.06
N PRO A 522 10.22 22.93 24.11
CA PRO A 522 9.86 24.18 24.80
C PRO A 522 8.54 24.80 24.31
N PHE A 523 7.93 25.64 25.14
CA PHE A 523 6.65 26.29 24.90
C PHE A 523 6.84 27.80 24.69
N LEU A 524 6.14 28.35 23.69
CA LEU A 524 5.97 29.78 23.50
C LEU A 524 4.48 30.11 23.59
N GLU A 525 4.14 31.17 24.31
CA GLU A 525 2.86 31.84 24.22
C GLU A 525 3.07 33.27 23.70
N MET A 526 2.18 33.69 22.83
CA MET A 526 2.14 35.03 22.23
C MET A 526 0.81 35.66 22.61
N GLY A 527 0.82 36.78 23.32
CA GLY A 527 -0.41 37.48 23.75
C GLY A 527 -0.93 37.02 25.12
N ALA A 528 -0.09 37.08 26.15
CA ALA A 528 -0.43 36.57 27.49
C ALA A 528 -1.61 37.29 28.16
N TRP A 529 -1.81 38.58 27.85
CA TRP A 529 -2.75 39.48 28.50
C TRP A 529 -2.63 39.41 30.04
N VAL A 530 -3.74 39.16 30.76
CA VAL A 530 -3.75 39.00 32.23
C VAL A 530 -3.45 37.57 32.70
N GLY A 531 -3.13 36.64 31.80
CA GLY A 531 -2.51 35.37 32.13
C GLY A 531 -3.42 34.17 32.30
N ARG A 532 -4.62 34.16 31.72
CA ARG A 532 -5.53 33.01 31.82
C ARG A 532 -4.92 31.78 31.12
N SER A 533 -4.55 31.92 29.84
CA SER A 533 -3.84 30.91 29.04
C SER A 533 -2.46 30.59 29.62
N THR A 534 -1.71 31.61 30.03
CA THR A 534 -0.39 31.45 30.68
C THR A 534 -0.47 30.56 31.91
N SER A 535 -1.47 30.78 32.75
CA SER A 535 -1.68 29.99 33.97
C SER A 535 -2.07 28.55 33.65
N VAL A 536 -2.87 28.32 32.59
CA VAL A 536 -3.25 26.98 32.14
C VAL A 536 -2.02 26.20 31.66
N LEU A 537 -1.17 26.80 30.82
CA LEU A 537 0.05 26.19 30.31
C LEU A 537 1.06 25.94 31.45
N ALA A 538 1.32 26.93 32.29
CA ALA A 538 2.22 26.81 33.44
C ALA A 538 1.77 25.73 34.42
N ARG A 539 0.46 25.60 34.65
CA ARG A 539 -0.12 24.54 35.49
C ARG A 539 0.12 23.15 34.89
N GLY A 540 -0.09 23.00 33.58
CA GLY A 540 0.19 21.74 32.87
C GLY A 540 1.66 21.32 32.97
N ILE A 541 2.57 22.28 32.82
CA ILE A 541 4.01 22.06 32.97
C ILE A 541 4.36 21.64 34.39
N ARG A 542 3.90 22.39 35.40
CA ARG A 542 4.13 22.07 36.81
C ARG A 542 3.64 20.67 37.15
N ASP A 543 2.41 20.35 36.77
CA ASP A 543 1.78 19.11 37.17
C ASP A 543 2.37 17.89 36.40
N ALA A 544 3.10 18.11 35.30
CA ALA A 544 3.86 17.07 34.61
C ALA A 544 5.09 16.60 35.40
N GLY A 545 5.59 17.41 36.34
CA GLY A 545 6.76 17.10 37.19
C GLY A 545 8.12 17.32 36.51
N ASP A 546 8.13 17.70 35.24
CA ASP A 546 9.35 18.00 34.48
C ASP A 546 9.60 19.52 34.39
N ARG A 547 10.86 19.93 34.40
CA ARG A 547 11.24 21.33 34.13
C ARG A 547 11.24 21.59 32.63
N LYS A 548 10.06 21.91 32.08
CA LYS A 548 9.90 22.36 30.69
C LYS A 548 10.15 23.86 30.62
N GLN A 549 10.78 24.32 29.54
CA GLN A 549 10.95 25.74 29.30
C GLN A 549 9.67 26.31 28.71
N PHE A 550 9.17 27.40 29.28
CA PHE A 550 8.00 28.11 28.81
C PHE A 550 8.26 29.62 28.83
N VAL A 551 8.13 30.23 27.66
CA VAL A 551 8.20 31.68 27.49
C VAL A 551 6.81 32.19 27.17
N SER A 552 6.35 33.19 27.91
CA SER A 552 5.08 33.87 27.67
C SER A 552 5.40 35.32 27.31
N ALA A 553 5.13 35.68 26.06
CA ALA A 553 5.45 36.98 25.49
C ALA A 553 4.24 37.91 25.53
N GLU A 554 4.44 39.12 26.07
CA GLU A 554 3.43 40.15 26.16
C GLU A 554 4.06 41.51 25.85
N ILE A 555 3.46 42.24 24.91
CA ILE A 555 3.97 43.53 24.43
C ILE A 555 3.75 44.65 25.46
N GLY A 556 2.89 44.43 26.45
CA GLY A 556 2.66 45.35 27.57
C GLY A 556 1.96 46.62 27.11
N PRO A 557 0.74 46.53 26.55
CA PRO A 557 0.05 47.69 26.02
C PRO A 557 -0.28 48.70 27.12
N GLU A 558 -0.21 49.98 26.76
CA GLU A 558 -0.55 51.11 27.61
C GLU A 558 -1.77 51.84 27.05
N LEU A 559 -2.41 52.66 27.89
CA LEU A 559 -3.62 53.42 27.51
C LEU A 559 -3.42 54.26 26.23
N GLN A 560 -2.22 54.80 26.03
CA GLN A 560 -1.86 55.61 24.86
C GLN A 560 -1.81 54.82 23.54
N ASN A 561 -1.76 53.48 23.62
CA ASN A 561 -1.82 52.61 22.45
C ASN A 561 -3.25 52.40 21.93
N TYR A 562 -4.26 52.95 22.60
CA TYR A 562 -5.66 52.81 22.20
C TYR A 562 -6.24 54.15 21.76
N ARG A 563 -6.96 54.16 20.64
CA ARG A 563 -7.58 55.36 20.06
C ARG A 563 -9.08 55.16 19.89
N HIS A 564 -9.89 56.02 20.50
CA HIS A 564 -11.33 56.01 20.29
C HIS A 564 -11.68 56.54 18.90
N LEU A 565 -12.49 55.78 18.15
CA LEU A 565 -13.04 56.13 16.84
C LEU A 565 -14.53 55.78 16.82
N GLY A 566 -15.36 56.74 17.26
CA GLY A 566 -16.80 56.50 17.43
C GLY A 566 -17.07 55.51 18.57
N ASP A 567 -17.86 54.48 18.29
CA ASP A 567 -18.23 53.42 19.25
C ASP A 567 -17.20 52.28 19.32
N GLU A 568 -16.03 52.46 18.69
CA GLU A 568 -14.92 51.50 18.69
C GLU A 568 -13.64 52.11 19.26
N VAL A 569 -12.80 51.25 19.82
CA VAL A 569 -11.46 51.57 20.29
C VAL A 569 -10.47 50.73 19.51
N HIS A 570 -9.54 51.41 18.86
CA HIS A 570 -8.58 50.84 17.94
C HIS A 570 -7.20 50.71 18.61
N TYR A 571 -6.66 49.50 18.66
CA TYR A 571 -5.32 49.23 19.19
C TYR A 571 -4.24 49.56 18.15
N CYS A 572 -3.31 50.43 18.52
CA CYS A 572 -2.18 50.92 17.75
C CYS A 572 -0.89 50.60 18.53
N PRO A 573 -0.15 49.54 18.17
CA PRO A 573 0.98 49.07 18.95
C PRO A 573 2.11 50.12 19.03
N PRO A 574 2.88 50.16 20.13
CA PRO A 574 3.94 51.15 20.33
C PRO A 574 5.01 51.16 19.23
N GLN A 575 5.24 50.02 18.58
CA GLN A 575 6.31 49.79 17.60
C GLN A 575 5.80 49.75 16.14
N GLY A 576 4.52 50.10 15.90
CA GLY A 576 3.89 50.06 14.57
C GLY A 576 4.00 51.37 13.78
N ASP A 577 3.53 51.34 12.52
CA ASP A 577 3.45 52.53 11.63
C ASP A 577 2.28 53.48 11.97
N GLY A 578 1.67 53.29 13.14
CA GLY A 578 0.53 54.07 13.63
C GLY A 578 -0.83 53.58 13.12
N ARG A 579 -0.89 52.51 12.32
CA ARG A 579 -2.12 51.83 11.93
C ARG A 579 -2.67 50.98 13.06
N SER A 580 -4.00 50.84 13.07
CA SER A 580 -4.66 49.91 13.96
C SER A 580 -4.47 48.48 13.46
N ILE A 581 -4.22 47.56 14.38
CA ILE A 581 -4.08 46.12 14.09
C ILE A 581 -5.19 45.28 14.72
N GLY A 582 -6.06 45.91 15.50
CA GLY A 582 -7.18 45.28 16.17
C GLY A 582 -8.14 46.33 16.71
N GLN A 583 -9.42 46.00 16.76
CA GLN A 583 -10.47 46.89 17.25
C GLN A 583 -11.40 46.17 18.21
N VAL A 584 -11.93 46.91 19.18
CA VAL A 584 -12.87 46.43 20.18
C VAL A 584 -13.97 47.46 20.38
N ALA A 585 -15.18 47.02 20.72
CA ALA A 585 -16.26 47.95 21.05
C ALA A 585 -15.86 48.82 22.26
N ALA A 586 -16.16 50.12 22.22
CA ALA A 586 -15.80 51.06 23.28
C ALA A 586 -16.34 50.63 24.66
N ALA A 587 -17.56 50.08 24.69
CA ALA A 587 -18.14 49.55 25.93
C ALA A 587 -17.29 48.41 26.54
N VAL A 588 -16.77 47.49 25.71
CA VAL A 588 -15.91 46.38 26.16
C VAL A 588 -14.55 46.91 26.60
N PHE A 589 -13.99 47.89 25.89
CA PHE A 589 -12.76 48.54 26.29
C PHE A 589 -12.87 49.15 27.69
N GLU A 590 -13.91 49.96 27.92
CA GLU A 590 -14.15 50.65 29.19
C GLU A 590 -14.42 49.68 30.35
N SER A 591 -15.11 48.55 30.10
CA SER A 591 -15.45 47.60 31.16
C SER A 591 -14.37 46.55 31.44
N GLU A 592 -13.60 46.11 30.44
CA GLU A 592 -12.73 44.93 30.55
C GLU A 592 -11.24 45.24 30.36
N ILE A 593 -10.90 46.23 29.53
CA ILE A 593 -9.50 46.50 29.12
C ILE A 593 -8.93 47.68 29.89
N GLU A 594 -9.59 48.84 29.84
CA GLU A 594 -9.16 50.07 30.50
C GLU A 594 -8.89 49.90 32.01
N PRO A 595 -9.73 49.17 32.78
CA PRO A 595 -9.48 48.95 34.20
C PRO A 595 -8.20 48.14 34.46
N VAL A 596 -7.80 47.24 33.55
CA VAL A 596 -6.56 46.48 33.63
C VAL A 596 -5.36 47.38 33.33
N LEU A 597 -5.44 48.17 32.25
CA LEU A 597 -4.38 49.11 31.85
C LEU A 597 -4.07 50.15 32.94
N ARG A 598 -5.07 50.56 33.71
CA ARG A 598 -4.93 51.54 34.79
C ARG A 598 -4.41 50.97 36.11
N LYS A 599 -4.32 49.64 36.27
CA LYS A 599 -3.75 49.03 37.48
C LYS A 599 -2.25 49.29 37.56
N GLU A 600 -1.72 49.30 38.78
CA GLU A 600 -0.29 49.44 39.01
C GLU A 600 0.49 48.32 38.31
N GLY A 601 1.45 48.70 37.47
CA GLY A 601 2.22 47.77 36.61
C GLY A 601 1.51 47.33 35.33
N GLY A 602 0.32 47.87 35.02
CA GLY A 602 -0.43 47.57 33.80
C GLY A 602 -0.73 46.08 33.62
N VAL A 603 -0.78 45.62 32.37
CA VAL A 603 -1.03 44.23 31.99
C VAL A 603 0.00 43.28 32.61
N ILE A 604 1.29 43.58 32.45
CA ILE A 604 2.39 42.75 32.97
C ILE A 604 2.32 42.59 34.49
N GLY A 605 2.01 43.67 35.22
CA GLY A 605 1.86 43.63 36.67
C GLY A 605 0.67 42.78 37.12
N VAL A 606 -0.45 42.82 36.40
CA VAL A 606 -1.62 41.98 36.67
C VAL A 606 -1.32 40.51 36.37
N LEU A 607 -0.73 40.21 35.20
CA LEU A 607 -0.26 38.89 34.81
C LEU A 607 0.65 38.27 35.89
N THR A 608 1.66 39.03 36.33
CA THR A 608 2.62 38.58 37.35
C THR A 608 1.92 38.23 38.66
N ARG A 609 1.03 39.10 39.16
CA ARG A 609 0.30 38.85 40.42
C ARG A 609 -0.63 37.64 40.33
N ASN A 610 -1.28 37.42 39.18
CA ASN A 610 -2.12 36.24 38.96
C ASN A 610 -1.28 34.95 39.01
N LEU A 611 -0.10 34.95 38.37
CA LEU A 611 0.82 33.81 38.42
C LEU A 611 1.39 33.57 39.82
N GLU A 612 1.70 34.62 40.58
CA GLU A 612 2.14 34.53 41.98
C GLU A 612 1.04 33.95 42.88
N ALA A 613 -0.19 34.43 42.74
CA ALA A 613 -1.34 33.96 43.53
C ALA A 613 -1.64 32.47 43.29
N LEU A 614 -1.29 31.94 42.12
CA LEU A 614 -1.44 30.53 41.76
C LEU A 614 -0.17 29.69 41.95
N GLU A 615 0.92 30.30 42.43
CA GLU A 615 2.25 29.67 42.57
C GLU A 615 2.81 29.11 41.25
N LEU A 616 2.50 29.78 40.14
CA LEU A 616 2.87 29.36 38.78
C LEU A 616 4.03 30.17 38.18
N LEU A 617 4.38 31.32 38.77
CA LEU A 617 5.48 32.17 38.29
C LEU A 617 6.81 31.42 38.06
N PRO A 618 7.24 30.43 38.88
CA PRO A 618 8.48 29.68 38.65
C PRO A 618 8.50 28.81 37.37
N PHE A 619 7.34 28.59 36.75
CA PHE A 619 7.18 27.71 35.58
C PHE A 619 7.07 28.48 34.26
N VAL A 620 7.20 29.81 34.30
CA VAL A 620 7.09 30.68 33.12
C VAL A 620 8.19 31.75 33.14
N THR A 621 8.79 31.97 31.98
CA THR A 621 9.66 33.12 31.72
C THR A 621 8.83 34.19 31.03
N LEU A 622 8.53 35.28 31.74
CA LEU A 622 7.81 36.42 31.16
C LEU A 622 8.75 37.22 30.27
N HIS A 623 8.39 37.36 28.99
CA HIS A 623 9.08 38.18 28.01
C HIS A 623 8.25 39.43 27.72
N VAL A 624 8.76 40.59 28.15
CA VAL A 624 8.08 41.88 27.89
C VAL A 624 8.57 42.44 26.56
N GLY A 625 7.71 42.43 25.55
CA GLY A 625 8.02 42.89 24.20
C GLY A 625 7.48 41.96 23.12
N ASP A 626 7.84 42.25 21.87
CA ASP A 626 7.45 41.45 20.72
C ASP A 626 7.97 40.00 20.85
N PHE A 627 7.09 39.02 20.62
CA PHE A 627 7.43 37.59 20.64
C PHE A 627 8.56 37.22 19.69
N ALA A 628 8.74 37.96 18.58
CA ALA A 628 9.83 37.75 17.63
C ALA A 628 11.21 38.04 18.24
N THR A 629 11.25 38.75 19.38
CA THR A 629 12.48 39.02 20.15
C THR A 629 12.63 38.10 21.37
N ALA A 630 11.70 37.16 21.56
CA ALA A 630 11.81 36.15 22.61
C ALA A 630 13.00 35.22 22.34
N PRO A 631 13.57 34.57 23.38
CA PRO A 631 14.66 33.61 23.19
C PRO A 631 14.29 32.52 22.19
N ASP A 632 15.12 32.21 21.20
CA ASP A 632 14.90 31.04 20.35
C ASP A 632 15.36 29.78 21.09
N LEU A 633 14.39 29.07 21.67
CA LEU A 633 14.62 27.80 22.38
C LEU A 633 14.35 26.58 21.51
N GLY A 634 13.91 26.79 20.27
CA GLY A 634 13.36 25.73 19.44
C GLY A 634 12.05 25.16 19.95
N TYR A 635 11.04 26.02 19.98
CA TYR A 635 9.71 25.70 20.47
C TYR A 635 9.06 24.52 19.75
N GLY A 636 8.65 23.51 20.51
CA GLY A 636 7.85 22.38 20.02
C GLY A 636 6.34 22.66 20.03
N PHE A 637 5.93 23.66 20.82
CA PHE A 637 4.54 24.12 20.91
C PHE A 637 4.45 25.65 20.98
N ILE A 638 3.51 26.23 20.24
CA ILE A 638 3.23 27.67 20.22
C ILE A 638 1.74 27.90 20.47
N PHE A 639 1.39 28.63 21.53
CA PHE A 639 0.05 29.19 21.69
C PHE A 639 0.03 30.62 21.13
N ASN A 640 -0.75 30.85 20.09
CA ASN A 640 -0.86 32.13 19.40
C ASN A 640 -2.20 32.79 19.71
N ASP A 641 -2.20 33.68 20.70
CA ASP A 641 -3.35 34.50 21.13
C ASP A 641 -3.36 35.86 20.42
N CYS A 642 -2.78 35.92 19.22
CA CYS A 642 -2.70 37.11 18.37
C CYS A 642 -3.12 36.77 16.94
N ALA A 643 -4.10 35.89 16.77
CA ALA A 643 -4.45 35.29 15.48
C ALA A 643 -5.97 35.19 15.22
N HIS A 644 -6.71 36.18 15.71
CA HIS A 644 -8.18 36.22 15.65
C HIS A 644 -8.69 36.55 14.23
N THR A 645 -7.87 37.25 13.43
CA THR A 645 -8.22 37.63 12.06
C THR A 645 -7.12 37.28 11.05
N ALA A 646 -7.47 37.21 9.77
CA ALA A 646 -6.50 37.00 8.69
C ALA A 646 -5.37 38.05 8.70
N GLY A 647 -5.69 39.32 9.01
CA GLY A 647 -4.70 40.39 9.08
C GLY A 647 -3.70 40.21 10.22
N GLU A 648 -4.14 39.75 11.38
CA GLU A 648 -3.25 39.46 12.51
C GLU A 648 -2.34 38.24 12.23
N VAL A 649 -2.86 37.22 11.54
CA VAL A 649 -2.06 36.08 11.06
C VAL A 649 -0.99 36.55 10.07
N GLU A 650 -1.34 37.37 9.09
CA GLU A 650 -0.40 37.91 8.11
C GLU A 650 0.69 38.78 8.76
N GLN A 651 0.32 39.57 9.78
CA GLN A 651 1.24 40.43 10.50
C GLN A 651 2.23 39.64 11.37
N SER A 652 1.77 38.61 12.07
CA SER A 652 2.62 37.78 12.94
C SER A 652 3.47 36.76 12.17
N ALA A 653 3.08 36.42 10.94
CA ALA A 653 3.71 35.37 10.14
C ALA A 653 5.24 35.55 9.94
N PRO A 654 5.79 36.75 9.62
CA PRO A 654 7.23 36.89 9.43
C PRO A 654 8.05 36.51 10.68
N GLY A 655 7.61 36.96 11.86
CA GLY A 655 8.25 36.60 13.13
C GLY A 655 8.12 35.12 13.44
N LEU A 656 6.93 34.56 13.21
CA LEU A 656 6.66 33.14 13.41
C LEU A 656 7.52 32.25 12.47
N LYS A 657 7.65 32.63 11.19
CA LYS A 657 8.50 31.95 10.21
C LYS A 657 9.97 31.95 10.62
N ALA A 658 10.46 33.09 11.12
CA ALA A 658 11.84 33.22 11.62
C ALA A 658 12.07 32.33 12.85
N LEU A 659 11.12 32.30 13.79
CA LEU A 659 11.20 31.47 14.99
C LEU A 659 11.14 29.97 14.69
N ILE A 660 10.27 29.51 13.79
CA ILE A 660 10.16 28.07 13.52
C ILE A 660 11.24 27.54 12.58
N GLY A 661 11.73 28.37 11.63
CA GLY A 661 12.69 27.94 10.62
C GLY A 661 12.13 26.76 9.80
N ASP A 662 12.95 25.74 9.55
CA ASP A 662 12.51 24.54 8.79
C ASP A 662 11.81 23.48 9.67
N ARG A 663 11.59 23.78 10.96
CA ARG A 663 11.04 22.82 11.93
C ARG A 663 9.52 22.72 11.81
N ALA A 664 9.00 21.52 12.07
CA ALA A 664 7.59 21.35 12.38
C ALA A 664 7.32 21.76 13.83
N VAL A 665 6.15 22.33 14.09
CA VAL A 665 5.68 22.71 15.43
C VAL A 665 4.18 22.41 15.58
N ILE A 666 3.71 22.24 16.81
CA ILE A 666 2.28 22.30 17.11
C ILE A 666 1.91 23.74 17.46
N MET A 667 0.91 24.27 16.79
CA MET A 667 0.37 25.59 17.07
C MET A 667 -1.08 25.48 17.53
N ALA A 668 -1.45 26.26 18.53
CA ALA A 668 -2.83 26.43 18.96
C ALA A 668 -3.20 27.91 18.97
N ALA A 669 -4.40 28.27 18.50
CA ALA A 669 -4.93 29.64 18.50
C ALA A 669 -6.41 29.62 18.92
N HIS A 670 -6.81 30.50 19.83
CA HIS A 670 -8.21 30.62 20.28
C HIS A 670 -8.97 31.68 19.45
N ASP A 671 -10.30 31.68 19.56
CA ASP A 671 -11.19 32.62 18.83
C ASP A 671 -10.99 32.50 17.31
N HIS A 672 -10.63 31.29 16.88
CA HIS A 672 -10.35 30.97 15.50
C HIS A 672 -11.58 31.15 14.61
N CYS A 673 -11.38 31.85 13.49
CA CYS A 673 -12.37 32.01 12.42
C CYS A 673 -11.89 31.38 11.10
N PRO A 674 -12.81 31.02 10.17
CA PRO A 674 -12.45 30.45 8.87
C PRO A 674 -11.46 31.30 8.06
N GLU A 675 -11.54 32.62 8.18
CA GLU A 675 -10.66 33.57 7.50
C GLU A 675 -9.22 33.49 8.03
N ALA A 676 -9.04 33.41 9.35
CA ALA A 676 -7.74 33.22 9.98
C ALA A 676 -7.13 31.85 9.60
N GLU A 677 -7.96 30.79 9.52
CA GLU A 677 -7.50 29.47 9.06
C GLU A 677 -6.95 29.51 7.64
N ALA A 678 -7.69 30.15 6.74
CA ALA A 678 -7.31 30.26 5.34
C ALA A 678 -5.97 30.99 5.21
N ALA A 679 -5.76 32.06 5.99
CA ALA A 679 -4.49 32.77 6.05
C ALA A 679 -3.34 31.88 6.55
N PHE A 680 -3.55 31.12 7.64
CA PHE A 680 -2.53 30.18 8.14
C PHE A 680 -2.16 29.13 7.09
N ARG A 681 -3.14 28.50 6.45
CA ARG A 681 -2.91 27.47 5.42
C ARG A 681 -2.25 28.03 4.16
N ALA A 682 -2.48 29.30 3.85
CA ALA A 682 -1.81 29.98 2.75
C ALA A 682 -0.33 30.24 3.06
N LEU A 683 -0.02 30.61 4.31
CA LEU A 683 1.33 31.06 4.71
C LEU A 683 2.25 29.92 5.18
N PHE A 684 1.67 28.82 5.70
CA PHE A 684 2.37 27.67 6.27
C PHE A 684 1.92 26.36 5.61
N ASP A 685 2.75 25.32 5.72
CA ASP A 685 2.36 23.95 5.35
C ASP A 685 1.70 23.28 6.56
N VAL A 686 0.37 23.26 6.55
CA VAL A 686 -0.47 22.69 7.61
C VAL A 686 -0.94 21.31 7.17
N ARG A 687 -0.35 20.25 7.75
CA ARG A 687 -0.66 18.85 7.38
C ARG A 687 -1.83 18.27 8.15
N GLU A 688 -1.98 18.67 9.41
CA GLU A 688 -3.01 18.18 10.33
C GLU A 688 -3.57 19.34 11.12
N SER A 689 -4.87 19.28 11.41
CA SER A 689 -5.54 20.25 12.27
C SER A 689 -6.85 19.72 12.82
N PHE A 690 -7.27 20.24 13.97
CA PHE A 690 -8.60 20.06 14.51
C PHE A 690 -9.01 21.30 15.33
N CYS A 691 -10.30 21.43 15.63
CA CYS A 691 -10.80 22.49 16.53
C CYS A 691 -11.53 21.87 17.72
N VAL A 692 -11.37 22.50 18.90
CA VAL A 692 -12.22 22.28 20.06
C VAL A 692 -12.82 23.61 20.45
N ASP A 693 -14.14 23.74 20.32
CA ASP A 693 -14.84 25.03 20.41
C ASP A 693 -14.23 26.03 19.43
N THR A 694 -13.52 27.06 19.90
CA THR A 694 -12.81 28.05 19.06
C THR A 694 -11.29 27.85 19.03
N LEU A 695 -10.76 26.87 19.77
CA LEU A 695 -9.34 26.56 19.82
C LEU A 695 -8.94 25.70 18.62
N PHE A 696 -8.33 26.32 17.62
CA PHE A 696 -7.72 25.65 16.47
C PHE A 696 -6.35 25.15 16.85
N VAL A 697 -6.11 23.85 16.68
CA VAL A 697 -4.81 23.21 16.91
C VAL A 697 -4.35 22.60 15.60
N CYS A 698 -3.13 22.93 15.18
CA CYS A 698 -2.56 22.43 13.95
C CYS A 698 -1.10 22.01 14.12
N ARG A 699 -0.65 21.13 13.22
CA ARG A 699 0.77 20.84 13.02
C ARG A 699 1.20 21.56 11.76
N MET A 700 2.17 22.48 11.90
CA MET A 700 2.60 23.36 10.82
C MET A 700 4.12 23.41 10.68
N ARG A 701 4.58 23.73 9.47
CA ARG A 701 5.98 24.05 9.14
C ARG A 701 6.05 25.17 8.09
N ASN A 702 7.23 25.74 7.88
CA ASN A 702 7.44 26.67 6.76
C ASN A 702 7.27 25.95 5.41
N ARG A 703 6.61 26.61 4.45
CA ARG A 703 6.53 26.13 3.06
C ARG A 703 7.92 26.27 2.43
N THR A 704 8.45 25.17 1.90
CA THR A 704 9.68 25.18 1.09
C THR A 704 9.34 25.54 -0.36
N GLU A 705 10.17 26.38 -1.00
CA GLU A 705 9.96 26.85 -2.39
C GLU A 705 10.06 25.76 -3.47
N ALA A 706 10.15 24.48 -3.11
CA ALA A 706 10.44 23.36 -4.04
C ALA A 706 9.25 22.44 -4.37
N SER A 707 8.01 22.96 -4.40
CA SER A 707 6.81 22.13 -4.68
C SER A 707 5.94 22.62 -5.84
N HIS A 708 6.51 23.40 -6.76
CA HIS A 708 5.94 23.66 -8.09
C HIS A 708 6.96 23.27 -9.17
N SER A 709 7.13 21.97 -9.40
CA SER A 709 7.69 21.40 -10.63
C SER A 709 7.16 20.00 -10.87
#